data_AF-A0A972SZ24-F1
#
_entry.id   AF-A0A972SZ24-F1
#
_cell.length_a   1.000
_cell.length_b   1.000
_cell.length_c   1.000
_cell.angle_alpha   90.00
_cell.angle_beta   90.00
_cell.angle_gamma   90.00
#
_symmetry.space_group_name_H-M   'P 1'
#
loop_
_entity.id
_entity.type
_entity.pdbx_description
1 polymer ?
#
loop_
_entity_poly.entity_id
_entity_poly.type
_entity_poly.pdbx_seq_one_letter_code
_entity_poly.pdbx_strand_id
1 'polypeptide(L)'
;MSRKNRKFTQVLAYLAILGLSLFVMLFVVSSTWIGYTIKNMCLTAEDAYGGDCVEALSTQLRDESLDFGTRNSTTWALGEIGDQRALPVLENLFTGRVPARESWENELSQYELQKAIRLIKSGFNLTHWAWRFSLEMGDASLDSPIQETVIICNPQDVYQSLAKTISETEGLVLTENLTQAIAYRPKYILWVAAPQNIDEATLWSTGDILKSMDYYPAIGFISGGTIEAAERLWQNGRMIRNGESFLGSDVEIDQGVLTPIIVDLNQPAANPIPLTQDNLVKTLQKSNYFYWVRHVSATRWMWNTTSKNHGEDTNLTAVEIPALNALVVETPSCGSFQPWKEDSIALGFINQGAAAYIGHVHTAVVSNSFIMRHGFYVPGMSAWEEFPLGIMAQVRNRTEARISASTPLYFMLGNPRAYLSADQPYTITADEIKNDTRRIHGTTDFHGYLAVKVADGARYNFTRVTGLTAAGESDFFFNNDLQTLNLGGDKYLIFFQDGENFEIILQQKTPWYWPIWDGLVDALDYNWVTMNTVYSPFSLVFAAVLIFLLAVKTRRKNQSGKTLKDYRACFAAGVLLAIVHVAYVLLRSGRYTVSADAVGYTLVQLLLGFAGTASAAAAGLVLAHDARKTIGRLIGLTIAILPQVLLAAFKTFSVIVTDLMFLTRNSVRQPLWNFNVIWLALAALLVDVLLVAAADRLTRFIQPKG
;
A
#
# COMPACT_ATOMS: atom_id res chain seq x y z
N MET A 1 -42.04 17.30 24.89
CA MET A 1 -41.26 18.55 24.73
C MET A 1 -42.24 19.67 24.41
N SER A 2 -42.27 20.76 25.20
CA SER A 2 -43.22 21.85 24.98
C SER A 2 -42.96 22.55 23.64
N ARG A 3 -44.00 23.14 23.03
CA ARG A 3 -43.89 23.91 21.76
C ARG A 3 -42.83 25.03 21.85
N LYS A 4 -42.56 25.53 23.05
CA LYS A 4 -41.52 26.52 23.36
C LYS A 4 -40.11 25.93 23.25
N ASN A 5 -39.92 24.70 23.74
CA ASN A 5 -38.63 24.00 23.67
C ASN A 5 -38.25 23.64 22.22
N ARG A 6 -39.24 23.34 21.37
CA ARG A 6 -39.00 23.06 19.93
C ARG A 6 -38.57 24.30 19.15
N LYS A 7 -39.13 25.48 19.46
CA LYS A 7 -38.69 26.74 18.84
C LYS A 7 -37.28 27.13 19.30
N PHE A 8 -36.97 26.94 20.58
CA PHE A 8 -35.64 27.23 21.12
C PHE A 8 -34.55 26.33 20.53
N THR A 9 -34.79 25.02 20.41
CA THR A 9 -33.84 24.09 19.75
C THR A 9 -33.68 24.37 18.27
N GLN A 10 -34.74 24.82 17.57
CA GLN A 10 -34.64 25.24 16.17
C GLN A 10 -33.77 26.49 16.01
N VAL A 11 -33.93 27.50 16.86
CA VAL A 11 -33.09 28.72 16.83
C VAL A 11 -31.63 28.40 17.13
N LEU A 12 -31.36 27.55 18.13
CA LEU A 12 -30.00 27.06 18.41
C LEU A 12 -29.39 26.30 17.24
N ALA A 13 -30.17 25.42 16.59
CA ALA A 13 -29.71 24.71 15.39
C ALA A 13 -29.39 25.67 14.24
N TYR A 14 -30.23 26.70 14.01
CA TYR A 14 -29.96 27.71 12.98
C TYR A 14 -28.70 28.54 13.28
N LEU A 15 -28.50 28.97 14.53
CA LEU A 15 -27.29 29.70 14.93
C LEU A 15 -26.04 28.82 14.80
N ALA A 16 -26.13 27.53 15.16
CA ALA A 16 -25.04 26.58 14.99
C ALA A 16 -24.70 26.35 13.50
N ILE A 17 -25.70 26.21 12.64
CA ILE A 17 -25.50 26.08 11.19
C ILE A 17 -24.88 27.35 10.61
N LEU A 18 -25.38 28.53 11.00
CA LEU A 18 -24.83 29.81 10.54
C LEU A 18 -23.37 29.99 10.99
N GLY A 19 -23.08 29.70 12.25
CA GLY A 19 -21.72 29.75 12.80
C GLY A 19 -20.77 28.77 12.10
N LEU A 20 -21.22 27.53 11.88
CA LEU A 20 -20.45 26.53 11.13
C LEU A 20 -20.21 26.97 9.68
N SER A 21 -21.24 27.52 9.03
CA SER A 21 -21.13 27.99 7.63
C SER A 21 -20.14 29.15 7.51
N LEU A 22 -20.18 30.11 8.45
CA LEU A 22 -19.25 31.23 8.49
C LEU A 22 -17.82 30.75 8.77
N PHE A 23 -17.64 29.81 9.70
CA PHE A 23 -16.35 29.21 10.00
C PHE A 23 -15.76 28.50 8.78
N VAL A 24 -16.55 27.65 8.10
CA VAL A 24 -16.13 26.94 6.89
C VAL A 24 -15.77 27.93 5.78
N MET A 25 -16.57 28.99 5.60
CA MET A 25 -16.28 30.02 4.59
C MET A 25 -14.97 30.75 4.88
N LEU A 26 -14.75 31.23 6.12
CA LEU A 26 -13.50 31.89 6.50
C LEU A 26 -12.30 30.94 6.38
N PHE A 27 -12.47 29.69 6.77
CA PHE A 27 -11.45 28.67 6.64
C PHE A 27 -11.04 28.43 5.18
N VAL A 28 -12.01 28.31 4.27
CA VAL A 28 -11.76 28.13 2.83
C VAL A 28 -11.10 29.37 2.22
N VAL A 29 -11.56 30.58 2.56
CA VAL A 29 -10.97 31.83 2.07
C VAL A 29 -9.51 31.98 2.51
N SER A 30 -9.23 31.77 3.81
CA SER A 30 -7.85 31.84 4.33
C SER A 30 -6.95 30.78 3.71
N SER A 31 -7.44 29.54 3.53
CA SER A 31 -6.67 28.47 2.90
C SER A 31 -6.37 28.79 1.44
N THR A 32 -7.34 29.34 0.71
CA THR A 32 -7.14 29.74 -0.70
C THR A 32 -6.13 30.89 -0.82
N TRP A 33 -6.16 31.85 0.12
CA TRP A 33 -5.21 32.95 0.17
C TRP A 33 -3.78 32.48 0.42
N ILE A 34 -3.59 31.55 1.38
CA ILE A 34 -2.28 30.92 1.65
C ILE A 34 -1.74 30.26 0.36
N GLY A 35 -2.58 29.47 -0.31
CA GLY A 35 -2.21 28.83 -1.57
C GLY A 35 -1.82 29.81 -2.68
N TYR A 36 -2.55 30.91 -2.82
CA TYR A 36 -2.22 31.96 -3.79
C TYR A 36 -0.87 32.62 -3.49
N THR A 37 -0.59 32.94 -2.22
CA THR A 37 0.70 33.53 -1.81
C THR A 37 1.85 32.57 -2.12
N ILE A 38 1.73 31.31 -1.72
CA ILE A 38 2.76 30.29 -1.96
C ILE A 38 2.99 30.11 -3.46
N LYS A 39 1.91 30.06 -4.27
CA LYS A 39 2.03 29.96 -5.72
C LYS A 39 2.82 31.10 -6.34
N ASN A 40 2.56 32.32 -5.91
CA ASN A 40 3.31 33.47 -6.42
C ASN A 40 4.78 33.43 -5.98
N MET A 41 5.06 32.95 -4.78
CA MET A 41 6.43 32.75 -4.31
C MET A 41 7.15 31.67 -5.11
N CYS A 42 6.51 30.54 -5.39
CA CYS A 42 7.01 29.51 -6.28
C CYS A 42 7.38 30.11 -7.65
N LEU A 43 6.43 30.74 -8.32
CA LEU A 43 6.63 31.30 -9.67
C LEU A 43 7.75 32.35 -9.70
N THR A 44 7.85 33.18 -8.66
CA THR A 44 8.92 34.19 -8.56
C THR A 44 10.28 33.54 -8.36
N ALA A 45 10.36 32.52 -7.51
CA ALA A 45 11.60 31.79 -7.26
C ALA A 45 12.01 30.99 -8.50
N GLU A 46 11.07 30.32 -9.16
CA GLU A 46 11.28 29.54 -10.39
C GLU A 46 11.83 30.43 -11.52
N ASP A 47 11.28 31.63 -11.70
CA ASP A 47 11.77 32.60 -12.69
C ASP A 47 13.20 33.08 -12.39
N ALA A 48 13.53 33.26 -11.10
CA ALA A 48 14.84 33.77 -10.67
C ALA A 48 15.95 32.71 -10.61
N TYR A 49 15.63 31.49 -10.16
CA TYR A 49 16.61 30.45 -9.84
C TYR A 49 16.49 29.19 -10.72
N GLY A 50 15.38 29.01 -11.45
CA GLY A 50 15.07 27.79 -12.18
C GLY A 50 14.75 26.59 -11.27
N GLY A 51 14.43 25.45 -11.89
CA GLY A 51 13.98 24.24 -11.19
C GLY A 51 12.48 24.25 -10.90
N ASP A 52 12.03 23.33 -10.07
CA ASP A 52 10.65 23.33 -9.53
C ASP A 52 10.50 24.28 -8.33
N CYS A 53 9.27 24.50 -7.87
CA CYS A 53 8.98 25.38 -6.74
C CYS A 53 9.87 25.11 -5.51
N VAL A 54 10.07 23.85 -5.13
CA VAL A 54 10.80 23.50 -3.90
C VAL A 54 12.29 23.72 -4.08
N GLU A 55 12.85 23.34 -5.23
CA GLU A 55 14.25 23.56 -5.58
C GLU A 55 14.57 25.06 -5.68
N ALA A 56 13.70 25.81 -6.34
CA ALA A 56 13.82 27.26 -6.52
C ALA A 56 13.75 27.98 -5.16
N LEU A 57 12.75 27.68 -4.33
CA LEU A 57 12.63 28.26 -2.99
C LEU A 57 13.78 27.82 -2.06
N SER A 58 14.25 26.58 -2.15
CA SER A 58 15.42 26.12 -1.38
C SER A 58 16.72 26.82 -1.79
N THR A 59 16.83 27.19 -3.06
CA THR A 59 17.96 27.97 -3.58
C THR A 59 17.84 29.43 -3.17
N GLN A 60 16.65 30.03 -3.30
CA GLN A 60 16.33 31.38 -2.82
C GLN A 60 16.64 31.53 -1.32
N LEU A 61 16.31 30.54 -0.49
CA LEU A 61 16.59 30.57 0.95
C LEU A 61 18.11 30.62 1.27
N ARG A 62 18.93 30.02 0.40
CA ARG A 62 20.41 30.00 0.54
C ARG A 62 21.07 31.25 -0.01
N ASP A 63 20.37 32.06 -0.80
CA ASP A 63 20.92 33.28 -1.36
C ASP A 63 21.10 34.35 -0.27
N GLU A 64 22.34 34.53 0.17
CA GLU A 64 22.70 35.51 1.20
C GLU A 64 22.64 36.96 0.70
N SER A 65 22.45 37.20 -0.59
CA SER A 65 22.26 38.55 -1.14
C SER A 65 20.84 39.09 -0.93
N LEU A 66 19.88 38.21 -0.62
CA LEU A 66 18.50 38.59 -0.31
C LEU A 66 18.35 39.08 1.13
N ASP A 67 17.41 39.99 1.35
CA ASP A 67 17.05 40.44 2.68
C ASP A 67 16.45 39.31 3.53
N PHE A 68 16.57 39.44 4.86
CA PHE A 68 16.07 38.42 5.78
C PHE A 68 14.55 38.29 5.73
N GLY A 69 13.79 39.33 5.41
CA GLY A 69 12.34 39.26 5.28
C GLY A 69 11.90 38.32 4.15
N THR A 70 12.57 38.41 2.99
CA THR A 70 12.38 37.51 1.85
C THR A 70 12.77 36.08 2.20
N ARG A 71 13.92 35.88 2.85
CA ARG A 71 14.38 34.54 3.27
C ARG A 71 13.48 33.92 4.34
N ASN A 72 13.00 34.70 5.30
CA ASN A 72 12.04 34.25 6.33
C ASN A 72 10.68 33.90 5.73
N SER A 73 10.20 34.68 4.75
CA SER A 73 9.01 34.34 3.98
C SER A 73 9.20 33.03 3.22
N THR A 74 10.39 32.83 2.62
CA THR A 74 10.75 31.61 1.90
C THR A 74 10.76 30.40 2.84
N THR A 75 11.31 30.54 4.05
CA THR A 75 11.24 29.52 5.12
C THR A 75 9.80 29.16 5.46
N TRP A 76 8.93 30.16 5.64
CA TRP A 76 7.50 29.94 5.87
C TRP A 76 6.85 29.18 4.70
N ALA A 77 7.11 29.61 3.46
CA ALA A 77 6.56 28.97 2.27
C ALA A 77 7.00 27.51 2.16
N LEU A 78 8.28 27.19 2.38
CA LEU A 78 8.78 25.81 2.41
C LEU A 78 8.11 24.97 3.52
N GLY A 79 7.90 25.57 4.70
CA GLY A 79 7.18 24.92 5.80
C GLY A 79 5.70 24.66 5.49
N GLU A 80 5.02 25.62 4.86
CA GLU A 80 3.63 25.47 4.41
C GLU A 80 3.54 24.52 3.21
N ILE A 81 4.54 24.45 2.35
CA ILE A 81 4.61 23.45 1.28
C ILE A 81 4.77 22.07 1.89
N GLY A 82 5.53 21.92 2.97
CA GLY A 82 5.63 20.65 3.69
C GLY A 82 6.36 19.56 2.90
N ASP A 83 7.15 19.91 1.88
CA ASP A 83 7.92 18.96 1.07
C ASP A 83 9.24 18.63 1.77
N GLN A 84 9.53 17.33 1.93
CA GLN A 84 10.73 16.90 2.65
C GLN A 84 12.04 17.26 1.96
N ARG A 85 12.04 17.53 0.65
CA ARG A 85 13.23 18.00 -0.07
C ARG A 85 13.75 19.34 0.47
N ALA A 86 12.93 20.10 1.18
CA ALA A 86 13.34 21.32 1.87
C ALA A 86 14.05 21.09 3.21
N LEU A 87 13.94 19.90 3.82
CA LEU A 87 14.57 19.61 5.12
C LEU A 87 16.08 19.82 5.13
N PRO A 88 16.88 19.31 4.18
CA PRO A 88 18.33 19.49 4.21
C PRO A 88 18.75 20.96 4.32
N VAL A 89 18.11 21.87 3.57
CA VAL A 89 18.44 23.30 3.63
C VAL A 89 17.97 23.94 4.93
N LEU A 90 16.76 23.61 5.41
CA LEU A 90 16.20 24.16 6.64
C LEU A 90 17.00 23.71 7.87
N GLU A 91 17.36 22.43 7.93
CA GLU A 91 18.15 21.86 9.04
C GLU A 91 19.56 22.39 9.07
N ASN A 92 20.18 22.57 7.90
CA ASN A 92 21.52 23.16 7.81
C ASN A 92 21.56 24.61 8.31
N LEU A 93 20.48 25.37 8.12
CA LEU A 93 20.35 26.76 8.58
C LEU A 93 19.88 26.88 10.04
N PHE A 94 19.38 25.80 10.64
CA PHE A 94 18.83 25.81 12.00
C PHE A 94 19.92 25.58 13.05
N THR A 95 20.10 26.56 13.94
CA THR A 95 21.15 26.54 14.97
C THR A 95 20.83 25.67 16.20
N GLY A 96 19.63 25.09 16.26
CA GLY A 96 19.17 24.30 17.41
C GLY A 96 18.64 25.13 18.58
N ARG A 97 18.68 26.47 18.54
CA ARG A 97 18.21 27.36 19.62
C ARG A 97 17.31 28.45 19.07
N VAL A 98 16.12 28.59 19.66
CA VAL A 98 15.19 29.69 19.35
C VAL A 98 15.35 30.78 20.42
N PRO A 99 15.89 31.97 20.09
CA PRO A 99 15.98 33.08 21.03
C PRO A 99 14.59 33.61 21.43
N ALA A 100 14.52 34.31 22.57
CA ALA A 100 13.25 34.79 23.13
C ALA A 100 12.57 35.88 22.28
N ARG A 101 13.33 36.60 21.46
CA ARG A 101 12.84 37.62 20.53
C ARG A 101 13.73 37.62 19.30
N GLU A 102 13.10 37.61 18.14
CA GLU A 102 13.76 37.69 16.83
C GLU A 102 13.25 38.89 16.06
N SER A 103 14.08 39.44 15.19
CA SER A 103 13.67 40.45 14.23
C SER A 103 13.46 39.83 12.85
N TRP A 104 12.25 39.98 12.30
CA TRP A 104 11.92 39.46 10.97
C TRP A 104 12.83 39.99 9.84
N GLU A 105 13.32 41.23 9.97
CA GLU A 105 14.06 41.93 8.90
C GLU A 105 15.58 41.90 9.08
N ASN A 106 16.07 41.59 10.28
CA ASN A 106 17.49 41.74 10.61
C ASN A 106 18.23 40.41 10.81
N GLU A 107 17.52 39.29 10.88
CA GLU A 107 18.11 37.96 11.02
C GLU A 107 17.19 36.87 10.46
N LEU A 108 17.78 35.71 10.18
CA LEU A 108 17.03 34.53 9.78
C LEU A 108 16.33 33.92 11.01
N SER A 109 15.00 33.92 11.00
CA SER A 109 14.17 33.50 12.13
C SER A 109 14.36 32.01 12.43
N GLN A 110 14.95 31.71 13.59
CA GLN A 110 15.08 30.34 14.07
C GLN A 110 13.73 29.78 14.49
N TYR A 111 12.78 30.64 14.88
CA TYR A 111 11.40 30.23 15.15
C TYR A 111 10.71 29.69 13.88
N GLU A 112 10.74 30.42 12.76
CA GLU A 112 10.11 29.93 11.52
C GLU A 112 10.86 28.72 10.94
N LEU A 113 12.19 28.63 11.07
CA LEU A 113 12.94 27.42 10.71
C LEU A 113 12.47 26.21 11.53
N GLN A 114 12.39 26.35 12.86
CA GLN A 114 11.91 25.27 13.72
C GLN A 114 10.47 24.87 13.39
N LYS A 115 9.60 25.85 13.12
CA LYS A 115 8.20 25.63 12.76
C LYS A 115 8.09 24.93 11.40
N ALA A 116 8.83 25.37 10.39
CA ALA A 116 8.88 24.74 9.07
C ALA A 116 9.39 23.29 9.16
N ILE A 117 10.50 23.06 9.87
CA ILE A 117 11.04 21.71 10.11
C ILE A 117 10.00 20.84 10.82
N ARG A 118 9.32 21.36 11.85
CA ARG A 118 8.28 20.61 12.59
C ARG A 118 7.09 20.29 11.69
N LEU A 119 6.64 21.25 10.89
CA LEU A 119 5.56 21.07 9.93
C LEU A 119 5.89 19.98 8.92
N ILE A 120 7.08 20.01 8.34
CA ILE A 120 7.53 19.02 7.35
C ILE A 120 7.72 17.63 7.97
N LYS A 121 8.33 17.52 9.17
CA LYS A 121 8.60 16.21 9.81
C LYS A 121 7.38 15.53 10.41
N SER A 122 6.41 16.30 10.91
CA SER A 122 5.42 15.77 11.85
C SER A 122 4.10 16.56 11.88
N GLY A 123 3.97 17.62 11.10
CA GLY A 123 2.82 18.52 11.15
C GLY A 123 1.70 18.12 10.22
N PHE A 124 0.49 18.06 10.75
CA PHE A 124 -0.71 18.05 9.93
C PHE A 124 -1.09 19.49 9.55
N ASN A 125 -0.95 19.84 8.26
CA ASN A 125 -1.41 21.13 7.75
C ASN A 125 -2.85 21.00 7.21
N LEU A 126 -3.82 21.41 8.02
CA LEU A 126 -5.24 21.35 7.69
C LEU A 126 -5.60 22.16 6.43
N THR A 127 -4.77 23.10 5.97
CA THR A 127 -5.09 23.92 4.79
C THR A 127 -4.69 23.29 3.46
N HIS A 128 -3.77 22.30 3.46
CA HIS A 128 -3.20 21.69 2.25
C HIS A 128 -4.25 21.19 1.26
N TRP A 129 -5.28 20.52 1.76
CA TRP A 129 -6.32 19.93 0.91
C TRP A 129 -7.04 20.96 0.04
N ALA A 130 -7.05 22.24 0.45
CA ALA A 130 -7.80 23.30 -0.22
C ALA A 130 -7.02 24.00 -1.35
N TRP A 131 -5.68 23.89 -1.40
CA TRP A 131 -4.88 24.62 -2.38
C TRP A 131 -3.70 23.86 -3.00
N ARG A 132 -3.17 22.82 -2.33
CA ARG A 132 -1.95 22.12 -2.78
C ARG A 132 -2.10 21.51 -4.17
N PHE A 133 -3.31 21.08 -4.54
CA PHE A 133 -3.61 20.54 -5.88
C PHE A 133 -3.45 21.57 -7.02
N SER A 134 -3.30 22.86 -6.72
CA SER A 134 -3.15 23.94 -7.71
C SER A 134 -1.71 24.37 -7.97
N LEU A 135 -0.75 23.73 -7.29
CA LEU A 135 0.69 23.93 -7.43
C LEU A 135 1.31 22.74 -8.14
N GLU A 136 2.10 23.01 -9.17
CA GLU A 136 3.04 22.03 -9.72
C GLU A 136 4.26 22.01 -8.79
N MET A 137 4.28 21.09 -7.83
CA MET A 137 5.30 21.08 -6.78
C MET A 137 6.66 20.56 -7.25
N GLY A 138 6.80 20.24 -8.55
CA GLY A 138 7.83 19.32 -9.04
C GLY A 138 7.64 17.95 -8.41
N ASP A 139 7.57 16.92 -9.25
CA ASP A 139 7.51 15.55 -8.76
C ASP A 139 8.93 15.01 -8.90
N ALA A 140 9.60 14.78 -7.77
CA ALA A 140 10.98 14.28 -7.75
C ALA A 140 11.15 12.98 -8.54
N SER A 141 10.05 12.24 -8.75
CA SER A 141 10.04 11.06 -9.61
C SER A 141 10.13 11.37 -11.11
N LEU A 142 9.78 12.60 -11.54
CA LEU A 142 9.89 13.10 -12.91
C LEU A 142 11.28 13.63 -13.26
N ASP A 143 12.06 14.02 -12.26
CA ASP A 143 13.36 14.63 -12.48
C ASP A 143 14.41 13.59 -12.88
N SER A 144 15.37 14.01 -13.70
CA SER A 144 16.55 13.19 -13.97
C SER A 144 17.45 13.10 -12.73
N PRO A 145 18.07 11.94 -12.47
CA PRO A 145 18.99 11.80 -11.35
C PRO A 145 20.19 12.72 -11.52
N ILE A 146 20.60 13.43 -10.45
CA ILE A 146 21.89 14.17 -10.44
C ILE A 146 23.02 13.15 -10.38
N GLN A 147 22.85 12.13 -9.55
CA GLN A 147 23.72 10.98 -9.47
C GLN A 147 22.88 9.72 -9.33
N GLU A 148 23.00 8.82 -10.30
CA GLU A 148 22.14 7.63 -10.39
C GLU A 148 22.27 6.70 -9.17
N THR A 149 23.50 6.52 -8.65
CA THR A 149 23.76 5.71 -7.45
C THR A 149 24.52 6.51 -6.40
N VAL A 150 24.03 6.52 -5.16
CA VAL A 150 24.66 7.18 -4.00
C VAL A 150 24.92 6.17 -2.89
N ILE A 151 26.01 6.35 -2.14
CA ILE A 151 26.32 5.57 -0.96
C ILE A 151 25.93 6.35 0.29
N ILE A 152 25.32 5.67 1.25
CA ILE A 152 25.09 6.17 2.61
C ILE A 152 25.93 5.35 3.57
N CYS A 153 26.71 6.03 4.42
CA CYS A 153 27.30 5.42 5.60
C CYS A 153 27.54 6.49 6.68
N ASN A 154 27.16 6.20 7.92
CA ASN A 154 27.46 7.08 9.03
C ASN A 154 28.98 7.09 9.26
N PRO A 155 29.65 8.26 9.35
CA PRO A 155 31.10 8.34 9.57
C PRO A 155 31.62 7.59 10.82
N GLN A 156 30.75 7.35 11.80
CA GLN A 156 31.06 6.61 13.04
C GLN A 156 30.72 5.11 12.95
N ASP A 157 30.15 4.64 11.85
CA ASP A 157 29.87 3.22 11.64
C ASP A 157 31.17 2.44 11.44
N VAL A 158 31.25 1.24 12.01
CA VAL A 158 32.43 0.37 11.84
C VAL A 158 32.60 -0.11 10.39
N TYR A 159 31.56 0.00 9.56
CA TYR A 159 31.58 -0.33 8.12
C TYR A 159 32.01 0.85 7.24
N GLN A 160 32.37 2.00 7.83
CA GLN A 160 32.78 3.19 7.07
C GLN A 160 33.99 2.95 6.15
N SER A 161 34.90 2.05 6.52
CA SER A 161 36.02 1.65 5.66
C SER A 161 35.54 0.99 4.37
N LEU A 162 34.61 0.04 4.46
CA LEU A 162 34.00 -0.61 3.31
C LEU A 162 33.23 0.40 2.44
N ALA A 163 32.49 1.32 3.05
CA ALA A 163 31.77 2.36 2.32
C ALA A 163 32.71 3.23 1.46
N LYS A 164 33.88 3.61 2.01
CA LYS A 164 34.93 4.32 1.28
C LYS A 164 35.51 3.48 0.15
N THR A 165 35.81 2.21 0.40
CA THR A 165 36.30 1.29 -0.65
C THR A 165 35.31 1.18 -1.81
N ILE A 166 34.01 1.03 -1.53
CA ILE A 166 32.97 0.98 -2.58
C ILE A 166 32.89 2.33 -3.32
N SER A 167 32.91 3.44 -2.58
CA SER A 167 32.90 4.81 -3.13
C SER A 167 34.06 5.04 -4.10
N GLU A 168 35.28 4.69 -3.71
CA GLU A 168 36.49 4.83 -4.53
C GLU A 168 36.50 3.87 -5.73
N THR A 169 36.06 2.62 -5.53
CA THR A 169 36.07 1.59 -6.58
C THR A 169 35.05 1.90 -7.69
N GLU A 170 33.88 2.41 -7.32
CA GLU A 170 32.79 2.69 -8.27
C GLU A 170 32.69 4.18 -8.66
N GLY A 171 33.47 5.07 -8.05
CA GLY A 171 33.39 6.51 -8.29
C GLY A 171 32.07 7.12 -7.80
N LEU A 172 31.53 6.63 -6.69
CA LEU A 172 30.21 7.02 -6.17
C LEU A 172 30.32 8.05 -5.05
N VAL A 173 29.36 8.97 -4.99
CA VAL A 173 29.25 9.94 -3.89
C VAL A 173 28.86 9.22 -2.61
N LEU A 174 29.64 9.49 -1.56
CA LEU A 174 29.40 9.02 -0.19
C LEU A 174 28.77 10.14 0.62
N THR A 175 27.61 9.85 1.20
CA THR A 175 26.82 10.75 2.07
C THR A 175 26.65 10.13 3.45
N GLU A 176 26.32 10.97 4.44
CA GLU A 176 26.27 10.53 5.84
C GLU A 176 24.90 9.96 6.24
N ASN A 177 23.83 10.36 5.54
CA ASN A 177 22.46 9.98 5.86
C ASN A 177 21.54 10.06 4.63
N LEU A 178 20.34 9.50 4.80
CA LEU A 178 19.33 9.42 3.74
C LEU A 178 18.90 10.79 3.20
N THR A 179 18.73 11.78 4.08
CA THR A 179 18.34 13.15 3.69
C THR A 179 19.36 13.77 2.73
N GLN A 180 20.66 13.62 3.02
CA GLN A 180 21.74 14.06 2.11
C GLN A 180 21.76 13.27 0.80
N ALA A 181 21.52 11.95 0.84
CA ALA A 181 21.51 11.12 -0.35
C ALA A 181 20.38 11.49 -1.32
N ILE A 182 19.17 11.74 -0.80
CA ILE A 182 18.00 12.11 -1.61
C ILE A 182 18.21 13.43 -2.36
N ALA A 183 19.03 14.35 -1.84
CA ALA A 183 19.36 15.59 -2.52
C ALA A 183 20.01 15.38 -3.90
N TYR A 184 20.59 14.19 -4.16
CA TYR A 184 21.13 13.81 -5.46
C TYR A 184 20.11 13.15 -6.40
N ARG A 185 18.85 13.02 -5.98
CA ARG A 185 17.76 12.34 -6.72
C ARG A 185 18.19 10.95 -7.24
N PRO A 186 18.76 10.06 -6.39
CA PRO A 186 19.33 8.81 -6.87
C PRO A 186 18.26 7.80 -7.27
N LYS A 187 18.51 6.98 -8.30
CA LYS A 187 17.70 5.79 -8.57
C LYS A 187 18.05 4.66 -7.59
N TYR A 188 19.32 4.59 -7.18
CA TYR A 188 19.85 3.54 -6.32
C TYR A 188 20.59 4.10 -5.11
N ILE A 189 20.36 3.50 -3.95
CA ILE A 189 21.05 3.84 -2.71
C ILE A 189 21.72 2.57 -2.16
N LEU A 190 23.05 2.63 -2.04
CA LEU A 190 23.85 1.64 -1.32
C LEU A 190 23.99 2.08 0.13
N TRP A 191 23.24 1.48 1.04
CA TRP A 191 23.37 1.81 2.46
C TRP A 191 24.32 0.82 3.13
N VAL A 192 25.54 1.27 3.37
CA VAL A 192 26.59 0.46 4.01
C VAL A 192 26.53 0.73 5.52
N ALA A 193 26.22 -0.30 6.31
CA ALA A 193 26.06 -0.15 7.76
C ALA A 193 26.23 -1.48 8.50
N ALA A 194 26.69 -1.39 9.75
CA ALA A 194 26.64 -2.53 10.67
C ALA A 194 25.18 -2.96 10.91
N PRO A 195 24.91 -4.27 11.12
CA PRO A 195 23.54 -4.73 11.34
C PRO A 195 22.81 -4.03 12.48
N GLN A 196 23.52 -3.62 13.52
CA GLN A 196 22.97 -2.91 14.69
C GLN A 196 22.52 -1.49 14.36
N ASN A 197 23.04 -0.89 13.28
CA ASN A 197 22.66 0.45 12.81
C ASN A 197 21.52 0.39 11.76
N ILE A 198 21.07 -0.81 11.40
CA ILE A 198 19.90 -1.04 10.54
C ILE A 198 18.77 -1.52 11.44
N ASP A 199 18.39 -0.72 12.43
CA ASP A 199 17.37 -1.09 13.41
C ASP A 199 15.95 -0.71 12.96
N GLU A 200 14.95 -1.13 13.76
CA GLU A 200 13.53 -0.89 13.49
C GLU A 200 13.22 0.62 13.33
N ALA A 201 13.81 1.47 14.18
CA ALA A 201 13.58 2.91 14.15
C ALA A 201 14.13 3.54 12.86
N THR A 202 15.31 3.10 12.42
CA THR A 202 15.97 3.57 11.19
C THR A 202 15.16 3.19 9.96
N LEU A 203 14.69 1.94 9.88
CA LEU A 203 13.89 1.45 8.75
C LEU A 203 12.52 2.11 8.70
N TRP A 204 11.90 2.38 9.85
CA TRP A 204 10.63 3.10 9.92
C TRP A 204 10.76 4.55 9.46
N SER A 205 11.77 5.26 9.99
CA SER A 205 12.08 6.63 9.58
C SER A 205 12.37 6.70 8.08
N THR A 206 13.04 5.68 7.54
CA THR A 206 13.29 5.57 6.09
C THR A 206 11.98 5.45 5.33
N GLY A 207 11.10 4.52 5.70
CA GLY A 207 9.78 4.35 5.07
C GLY A 207 8.97 5.66 5.08
N ASP A 208 8.95 6.37 6.20
CA ASP A 208 8.17 7.60 6.34
C ASP A 208 8.66 8.68 5.38
N ILE A 209 9.99 8.80 5.25
CA ILE A 209 10.62 9.68 4.29
C ILE A 209 10.18 9.32 2.87
N LEU A 210 10.35 8.06 2.46
CA LEU A 210 9.97 7.57 1.12
C LEU A 210 8.51 7.86 0.79
N LYS A 211 7.60 7.53 1.71
CA LYS A 211 6.16 7.69 1.52
C LYS A 211 5.76 9.17 1.41
N SER A 212 6.32 10.02 2.25
CA SER A 212 5.96 11.44 2.29
C SER A 212 6.40 12.21 1.05
N MET A 213 7.48 11.77 0.40
CA MET A 213 7.97 12.36 -0.85
C MET A 213 7.32 11.75 -2.10
N ASP A 214 6.57 10.65 -1.96
CA ASP A 214 6.18 9.75 -3.07
C ASP A 214 7.38 9.39 -3.99
N TYR A 215 8.58 9.30 -3.41
CA TYR A 215 9.83 9.03 -4.11
C TYR A 215 10.51 7.81 -3.50
N TYR A 216 10.62 6.73 -4.28
CA TYR A 216 11.06 5.42 -3.80
C TYR A 216 12.32 4.96 -4.55
N PRO A 217 13.51 5.52 -4.25
CA PRO A 217 14.77 5.00 -4.74
C PRO A 217 14.96 3.56 -4.29
N ALA A 218 15.60 2.74 -5.12
CA ALA A 218 15.94 1.38 -4.77
C ALA A 218 17.05 1.36 -3.70
N ILE A 219 16.68 1.05 -2.46
CA ILE A 219 17.60 0.96 -1.33
C ILE A 219 18.02 -0.51 -1.13
N GLY A 220 19.33 -0.73 -1.14
CA GLY A 220 19.92 -2.01 -0.74
C GLY A 220 20.95 -1.81 0.37
N PHE A 221 20.77 -2.57 1.44
CA PHE A 221 21.65 -2.54 2.60
C PHE A 221 22.83 -3.49 2.38
N ILE A 222 24.04 -2.94 2.40
CA ILE A 222 25.29 -3.69 2.35
C ILE A 222 25.72 -3.94 3.80
N SER A 223 25.28 -5.07 4.34
CA SER A 223 25.50 -5.44 5.74
C SER A 223 25.66 -6.96 5.89
N GLY A 224 26.43 -7.40 6.89
CA GLY A 224 26.73 -8.80 7.16
C GLY A 224 27.10 -9.01 8.62
N GLY A 225 27.28 -10.27 9.04
CA GLY A 225 27.80 -10.57 10.38
C GLY A 225 29.23 -10.04 10.59
N THR A 226 29.98 -9.85 9.50
CA THR A 226 31.30 -9.22 9.47
C THR A 226 31.43 -8.29 8.26
N ILE A 227 32.46 -7.43 8.25
CA ILE A 227 32.75 -6.54 7.12
C ILE A 227 33.04 -7.36 5.86
N GLU A 228 33.75 -8.49 5.97
CA GLU A 228 34.05 -9.39 4.85
C GLU A 228 32.80 -10.03 4.27
N ALA A 229 31.82 -10.37 5.12
CA ALA A 229 30.52 -10.88 4.66
C ALA A 229 29.74 -9.81 3.90
N ALA A 230 29.77 -8.55 4.36
CA ALA A 230 29.14 -7.44 3.64
C ALA A 230 29.85 -7.06 2.35
N GLU A 231 31.19 -7.12 2.32
CA GLU A 231 31.96 -6.93 1.09
C GLU A 231 31.61 -8.02 0.06
N ARG A 232 31.55 -9.28 0.51
CA ARG A 232 31.10 -10.40 -0.33
C ARG A 232 29.68 -10.19 -0.82
N LEU A 233 28.77 -9.71 0.02
CA LEU A 233 27.39 -9.37 -0.38
C LEU A 233 27.36 -8.34 -1.51
N TRP A 234 28.15 -7.26 -1.39
CA TRP A 234 28.28 -6.24 -2.44
C TRP A 234 28.81 -6.83 -3.76
N GLN A 235 29.83 -7.69 -3.70
CA GLN A 235 30.41 -8.36 -4.86
C GLN A 235 29.43 -9.38 -5.49
N ASN A 236 28.77 -10.19 -4.66
CA ASN A 236 27.80 -11.21 -5.06
C ASN A 236 26.64 -10.63 -5.86
N GLY A 237 26.21 -9.40 -5.57
CA GLY A 237 25.16 -8.71 -6.32
C GLY A 237 25.45 -8.59 -7.84
N ARG A 238 26.73 -8.68 -8.26
CA ARG A 238 27.14 -8.67 -9.67
C ARG A 238 27.25 -10.07 -10.29
N MET A 239 27.18 -11.12 -9.45
CA MET A 239 27.33 -12.52 -9.83
C MET A 239 25.99 -13.25 -9.98
N ILE A 240 24.88 -12.59 -9.70
CA ILE A 240 23.54 -13.17 -9.85
C ILE A 240 23.31 -13.52 -11.31
N ARG A 241 22.74 -14.70 -11.54
CA ARG A 241 22.40 -15.22 -12.86
C ARG A 241 21.02 -15.83 -12.80
N ASN A 242 20.30 -15.76 -13.91
CA ASN A 242 19.11 -16.55 -14.13
C ASN A 242 19.51 -18.03 -14.20
N GLY A 243 18.72 -18.91 -13.58
CA GLY A 243 19.07 -20.31 -13.41
C GLY A 243 18.02 -21.08 -12.62
N GLU A 244 18.44 -21.98 -11.74
CA GLU A 244 17.51 -22.81 -10.98
C GLU A 244 16.72 -21.94 -9.99
N SER A 245 15.42 -21.81 -10.21
CA SER A 245 14.56 -20.90 -9.47
C SER A 245 13.44 -21.69 -8.80
N PHE A 246 13.19 -21.45 -7.52
CA PHE A 246 12.22 -22.24 -6.77
C PHE A 246 11.28 -21.40 -5.93
N LEU A 247 10.10 -21.96 -5.67
CA LEU A 247 9.09 -21.43 -4.76
C LEU A 247 8.86 -22.44 -3.63
N GLY A 248 9.02 -22.01 -2.39
CA GLY A 248 8.54 -22.73 -1.21
C GLY A 248 7.18 -22.18 -0.78
N SER A 249 6.14 -23.02 -0.82
CA SER A 249 4.76 -22.62 -0.53
C SER A 249 4.13 -23.49 0.55
N ASP A 250 3.22 -22.89 1.31
CA ASP A 250 2.41 -23.56 2.33
C ASP A 250 1.12 -24.15 1.72
N VAL A 251 0.23 -24.68 2.56
CA VAL A 251 -1.17 -24.91 2.20
C VAL A 251 -1.85 -23.58 1.93
N GLU A 252 -2.02 -23.26 0.66
CA GLU A 252 -2.70 -22.07 0.15
C GLU A 252 -3.92 -22.52 -0.66
N ILE A 253 -5.03 -22.78 0.03
CA ILE A 253 -6.27 -23.28 -0.59
C ILE A 253 -6.73 -22.35 -1.73
N ASP A 254 -6.60 -21.04 -1.52
CA ASP A 254 -7.01 -20.01 -2.49
C ASP A 254 -6.05 -19.90 -3.69
N GLN A 255 -4.89 -20.55 -3.65
CA GLN A 255 -3.94 -20.70 -4.76
C GLN A 255 -3.92 -22.14 -5.31
N GLY A 256 -4.81 -23.02 -4.82
CA GLY A 256 -4.88 -24.42 -5.21
C GLY A 256 -3.79 -25.33 -4.61
N VAL A 257 -3.01 -24.84 -3.64
CA VAL A 257 -1.94 -25.61 -2.99
C VAL A 257 -2.49 -26.27 -1.73
N LEU A 258 -2.69 -27.60 -1.77
CA LEU A 258 -3.32 -28.34 -0.68
C LEU A 258 -2.34 -28.98 0.31
N THR A 259 -1.05 -28.97 -0.02
CA THR A 259 0.03 -29.52 0.82
C THR A 259 1.28 -28.66 0.69
N PRO A 260 2.14 -28.57 1.73
CA PRO A 260 3.38 -27.82 1.63
C PRO A 260 4.36 -28.44 0.63
N ILE A 261 4.87 -27.62 -0.27
CA ILE A 261 5.66 -28.07 -1.41
C ILE A 261 6.77 -27.08 -1.76
N ILE A 262 7.77 -27.57 -2.49
CA ILE A 262 8.74 -26.78 -3.23
C ILE A 262 8.47 -27.00 -4.73
N VAL A 263 8.37 -25.92 -5.49
CA VAL A 263 8.08 -25.92 -6.93
C VAL A 263 9.27 -25.35 -7.68
N ASP A 264 9.68 -26.01 -8.78
CA ASP A 264 10.63 -25.45 -9.74
C ASP A 264 9.91 -24.43 -10.63
N LEU A 265 10.31 -23.17 -10.53
CA LEU A 265 9.69 -22.06 -11.24
C LEU A 265 10.02 -22.05 -12.74
N ASN A 266 11.07 -22.75 -13.16
CA ASN A 266 11.38 -22.93 -14.58
C ASN A 266 10.47 -23.98 -15.22
N GLN A 267 9.89 -24.88 -14.40
CA GLN A 267 8.99 -25.94 -14.84
C GLN A 267 7.83 -26.11 -13.85
N PRO A 268 6.95 -25.10 -13.69
CA PRO A 268 5.95 -25.08 -12.63
C PRO A 268 4.89 -26.19 -12.76
N ALA A 269 4.75 -26.80 -13.95
CA ALA A 269 3.88 -27.95 -14.20
C ALA A 269 4.52 -29.30 -13.83
N ALA A 270 5.80 -29.34 -13.45
CA ALA A 270 6.47 -30.56 -13.03
C ALA A 270 6.04 -31.02 -11.63
N ASN A 271 6.36 -32.27 -11.28
CA ASN A 271 5.99 -32.86 -9.98
C ASN A 271 6.58 -32.04 -8.82
N PRO A 272 5.75 -31.46 -7.93
CA PRO A 272 6.24 -30.67 -6.81
C PRO A 272 7.04 -31.53 -5.83
N ILE A 273 8.09 -30.94 -5.25
CA ILE A 273 8.97 -31.60 -4.30
C ILE A 273 8.33 -31.48 -2.90
N PRO A 274 8.22 -32.57 -2.12
CA PRO A 274 7.72 -32.49 -0.75
C PRO A 274 8.59 -31.56 0.12
N LEU A 275 7.95 -30.66 0.87
CA LEU A 275 8.68 -29.72 1.72
C LEU A 275 9.12 -30.39 3.03
N THR A 276 10.37 -30.86 3.03
CA THR A 276 11.11 -31.36 4.20
C THR A 276 12.36 -30.52 4.42
N GLN A 277 12.96 -30.55 5.62
CA GLN A 277 14.22 -29.85 5.88
C GLN A 277 15.31 -30.24 4.87
N ASP A 278 15.52 -31.54 4.64
CA ASP A 278 16.51 -32.04 3.68
C ASP A 278 16.29 -31.52 2.27
N ASN A 279 15.03 -31.53 1.80
CA ASN A 279 14.70 -31.03 0.47
C ASN A 279 14.86 -29.52 0.39
N LEU A 280 14.51 -28.78 1.44
CA LEU A 280 14.72 -27.34 1.52
C LEU A 280 16.21 -26.99 1.44
N VAL A 281 17.05 -27.60 2.29
CA VAL A 281 18.50 -27.35 2.31
C VAL A 281 19.13 -27.69 0.95
N LYS A 282 18.82 -28.85 0.38
CA LYS A 282 19.33 -29.24 -0.95
C LYS A 282 18.88 -28.29 -2.05
N THR A 283 17.65 -27.79 -1.97
CA THR A 283 17.13 -26.83 -2.95
C THR A 283 17.86 -25.49 -2.81
N LEU A 284 18.03 -24.98 -1.58
CA LEU A 284 18.75 -23.73 -1.33
C LEU A 284 20.18 -23.75 -1.88
N GLN A 285 20.91 -24.86 -1.75
CA GLN A 285 22.28 -25.00 -2.24
C GLN A 285 22.45 -24.80 -3.75
N LYS A 286 21.43 -25.18 -4.53
CA LYS A 286 21.47 -25.11 -5.99
C LYS A 286 20.68 -23.95 -6.58
N SER A 287 19.88 -23.27 -5.76
CA SER A 287 19.02 -22.17 -6.20
C SER A 287 19.84 -20.94 -6.58
N ASN A 288 19.42 -20.26 -7.65
CA ASN A 288 19.82 -18.90 -7.98
C ASN A 288 18.80 -17.87 -7.49
N TYR A 289 17.52 -18.24 -7.49
CA TYR A 289 16.42 -17.46 -6.94
C TYR A 289 15.48 -18.35 -6.13
N PHE A 290 15.08 -17.90 -4.94
CA PHE A 290 14.20 -18.66 -4.05
C PHE A 290 13.14 -17.75 -3.44
N TYR A 291 11.88 -18.00 -3.80
CA TYR A 291 10.71 -17.28 -3.29
C TYR A 291 10.06 -18.07 -2.15
N TRP A 292 9.91 -17.46 -0.98
CA TRP A 292 9.41 -18.13 0.23
C TRP A 292 8.15 -17.46 0.80
N VAL A 293 6.99 -18.09 0.62
CA VAL A 293 5.68 -17.54 1.04
C VAL A 293 5.11 -18.30 2.23
N ARG A 294 5.89 -18.41 3.30
CA ARG A 294 5.47 -19.15 4.50
C ARG A 294 5.74 -18.38 5.77
N HIS A 295 5.32 -18.92 6.91
CA HIS A 295 5.59 -18.31 8.20
C HIS A 295 7.11 -18.20 8.45
N VAL A 296 7.52 -16.98 8.76
CA VAL A 296 8.89 -16.60 9.12
C VAL A 296 8.83 -15.83 10.43
N SER A 297 9.92 -15.91 11.20
CA SER A 297 10.22 -14.93 12.23
C SER A 297 11.65 -14.44 12.04
N ALA A 298 12.07 -13.47 12.85
CA ALA A 298 13.39 -12.85 12.72
C ALA A 298 14.56 -13.84 12.68
N THR A 299 14.43 -15.01 13.31
CA THR A 299 15.53 -15.98 13.49
C THR A 299 15.29 -17.35 12.86
N ARG A 300 14.13 -17.57 12.22
CA ARG A 300 13.77 -18.90 11.68
C ARG A 300 12.73 -18.87 10.58
N TRP A 301 12.85 -19.80 9.64
CA TRP A 301 11.82 -20.17 8.68
C TRP A 301 11.08 -21.43 9.14
N MET A 302 9.75 -21.42 9.10
CA MET A 302 8.93 -22.57 9.50
C MET A 302 8.59 -23.43 8.28
N TRP A 303 9.00 -24.70 8.24
CA TRP A 303 8.83 -25.55 7.06
C TRP A 303 7.83 -26.71 7.23
N ASN A 304 7.39 -27.07 8.44
CA ASN A 304 6.38 -28.14 8.65
C ASN A 304 5.01 -27.57 9.08
N THR A 305 3.90 -28.12 8.56
CA THR A 305 2.51 -27.74 8.90
C THR A 305 1.77 -28.71 9.82
N THR A 306 2.29 -29.91 10.08
CA THR A 306 1.49 -30.97 10.71
C THR A 306 1.36 -30.88 12.22
N SER A 307 2.10 -30.02 12.91
CA SER A 307 2.04 -29.96 14.36
C SER A 307 1.17 -28.81 14.84
N LYS A 308 0.12 -29.15 15.59
CA LYS A 308 -0.53 -28.28 16.58
C LYS A 308 0.46 -27.67 17.62
N ASN A 309 1.75 -27.98 17.51
CA ASN A 309 2.85 -27.52 18.34
C ASN A 309 3.97 -26.97 17.45
N HIS A 310 4.20 -25.66 17.46
CA HIS A 310 5.38 -25.03 16.86
C HIS A 310 6.65 -25.38 17.66
N GLY A 311 7.15 -26.61 17.51
CA GLY A 311 8.40 -27.09 18.14
C GLY A 311 9.66 -26.66 17.38
N GLU A 312 10.82 -26.77 18.03
CA GLU A 312 12.14 -26.43 17.44
C GLU A 312 12.45 -27.23 16.17
N ASP A 313 12.08 -28.53 16.14
CA ASP A 313 12.32 -29.50 15.05
C ASP A 313 11.60 -29.22 13.71
N THR A 314 10.92 -28.07 13.60
CA THR A 314 10.14 -27.69 12.40
C THR A 314 10.62 -26.40 11.75
N ASN A 315 11.80 -25.94 12.17
CA ASN A 315 12.37 -24.67 11.75
C ASN A 315 13.66 -24.88 10.98
N LEU A 316 13.99 -23.93 10.12
CA LEU A 316 15.33 -23.70 9.58
C LEU A 316 15.88 -22.44 10.25
N THR A 317 17.00 -22.57 10.94
CA THR A 317 17.71 -21.50 11.66
C THR A 317 18.95 -21.03 10.90
N ALA A 318 19.52 -19.90 11.30
CA ALA A 318 20.70 -19.32 10.64
C ALA A 318 21.90 -20.30 10.56
N VAL A 319 22.07 -21.17 11.56
CA VAL A 319 23.18 -22.15 11.61
C VAL A 319 22.98 -23.34 10.67
N GLU A 320 21.74 -23.60 10.25
CA GLU A 320 21.38 -24.71 9.35
C GLU A 320 21.36 -24.28 7.88
N ILE A 321 21.53 -22.98 7.59
CA ILE A 321 21.64 -22.49 6.22
C ILE A 321 22.93 -23.05 5.61
N PRO A 322 22.84 -23.74 4.46
CA PRO A 322 24.01 -24.30 3.79
C PRO A 322 24.83 -23.19 3.13
N ALA A 323 26.06 -23.49 2.71
CA ALA A 323 26.80 -22.60 1.83
C ALA A 323 26.01 -22.36 0.52
N LEU A 324 25.94 -21.11 0.07
CA LEU A 324 25.12 -20.65 -1.04
C LEU A 324 25.98 -20.13 -2.19
N ASN A 325 25.46 -20.24 -3.40
CA ASN A 325 26.11 -19.74 -4.61
C ASN A 325 25.42 -18.46 -5.13
N ALA A 326 25.65 -17.33 -4.44
CA ALA A 326 25.08 -16.03 -4.82
C ALA A 326 23.55 -16.05 -4.99
N LEU A 327 22.86 -16.81 -4.12
CA LEU A 327 21.40 -16.96 -4.11
C LEU A 327 20.69 -15.62 -3.83
N VAL A 328 19.65 -15.32 -4.59
CA VAL A 328 18.64 -14.31 -4.25
C VAL A 328 17.50 -14.96 -3.48
N VAL A 329 17.23 -14.47 -2.28
CA VAL A 329 16.08 -14.90 -1.46
C VAL A 329 15.05 -13.79 -1.42
N GLU A 330 13.81 -14.10 -1.79
CA GLU A 330 12.67 -13.18 -1.66
C GLU A 330 11.61 -13.81 -0.76
N THR A 331 11.33 -13.17 0.38
CA THR A 331 10.41 -13.69 1.39
C THR A 331 9.35 -12.64 1.73
N PRO A 332 8.18 -12.65 1.07
CA PRO A 332 7.04 -11.77 1.37
C PRO A 332 6.35 -12.02 2.73
N SER A 333 7.10 -12.43 3.75
CA SER A 333 6.60 -12.93 5.02
C SER A 333 6.98 -12.02 6.19
N CYS A 334 6.13 -12.04 7.21
CA CYS A 334 6.23 -11.17 8.39
C CYS A 334 7.57 -11.34 9.12
N GLY A 335 8.24 -10.22 9.44
CA GLY A 335 9.40 -10.25 10.33
C GLY A 335 10.59 -11.00 9.77
N SER A 336 10.64 -11.20 8.45
CA SER A 336 11.71 -11.91 7.77
C SER A 336 12.98 -11.07 7.63
N PHE A 337 12.87 -9.74 7.72
CA PHE A 337 13.96 -8.79 7.57
C PHE A 337 14.26 -8.07 8.89
N GLN A 338 15.08 -8.69 9.74
CA GLN A 338 15.52 -8.06 10.99
C GLN A 338 17.01 -8.32 11.24
N PRO A 339 17.91 -7.68 10.46
CA PRO A 339 19.35 -7.95 10.55
C PRO A 339 19.96 -7.60 11.92
N TRP A 340 19.37 -6.69 12.69
CA TRP A 340 19.88 -6.30 14.02
C TRP A 340 19.66 -7.35 15.11
N LYS A 341 18.85 -8.39 14.85
CA LYS A 341 18.58 -9.45 15.83
C LYS A 341 19.74 -10.44 15.88
N GLU A 342 20.06 -10.90 17.08
CA GLU A 342 20.92 -12.06 17.27
C GLU A 342 20.30 -13.28 16.56
N ASP A 343 21.13 -14.08 15.90
CA ASP A 343 20.72 -15.22 15.06
C ASP A 343 19.70 -14.87 13.96
N SER A 344 19.75 -13.65 13.44
CA SER A 344 18.89 -13.21 12.34
C SER A 344 18.98 -14.17 11.15
N ILE A 345 17.83 -14.68 10.70
CA ILE A 345 17.76 -15.60 9.56
C ILE A 345 18.24 -14.92 8.28
N ALA A 346 17.91 -13.64 8.11
CA ALA A 346 18.35 -12.83 6.98
C ALA A 346 19.89 -12.71 6.93
N LEU A 347 20.53 -12.41 8.07
CA LEU A 347 22.00 -12.40 8.14
C LEU A 347 22.59 -13.80 7.98
N GLY A 348 21.92 -14.85 8.44
CA GLY A 348 22.34 -16.23 8.21
C GLY A 348 22.50 -16.52 6.71
N PHE A 349 21.54 -16.11 5.88
CA PHE A 349 21.65 -16.22 4.42
C PHE A 349 22.82 -15.42 3.86
N ILE A 350 23.00 -14.17 4.30
CA ILE A 350 24.11 -13.32 3.84
C ILE A 350 25.46 -13.94 4.20
N ASN A 351 25.63 -14.38 5.45
CA ASN A 351 26.88 -14.95 5.95
C ASN A 351 27.26 -16.24 5.20
N GLN A 352 26.27 -16.98 4.69
CA GLN A 352 26.47 -18.17 3.89
C GLN A 352 26.64 -17.91 2.39
N GLY A 353 26.68 -16.64 1.96
CA GLY A 353 27.01 -16.27 0.58
C GLY A 353 25.81 -16.00 -0.33
N ALA A 354 24.64 -15.70 0.23
CA ALA A 354 23.54 -15.12 -0.57
C ALA A 354 24.00 -13.81 -1.25
N ALA A 355 23.43 -13.50 -2.41
CA ALA A 355 23.65 -12.24 -3.11
C ALA A 355 22.60 -11.18 -2.75
N ALA A 356 21.41 -11.63 -2.33
CA ALA A 356 20.38 -10.76 -1.83
C ALA A 356 19.43 -11.49 -0.89
N TYR A 357 18.88 -10.76 0.08
CA TYR A 357 17.75 -11.20 0.89
C TYR A 357 16.74 -10.06 0.99
N ILE A 358 15.53 -10.29 0.50
CA ILE A 358 14.45 -9.29 0.40
C ILE A 358 13.29 -9.74 1.27
N GLY A 359 12.83 -8.89 2.19
CA GLY A 359 11.78 -9.26 3.13
C GLY A 359 11.18 -8.10 3.92
N HIS A 360 10.21 -8.42 4.77
CA HIS A 360 9.52 -7.44 5.62
C HIS A 360 10.12 -7.32 7.01
N VAL A 361 10.27 -6.08 7.48
CA VAL A 361 10.60 -5.75 8.88
C VAL A 361 9.47 -6.18 9.81
N HIS A 362 8.27 -5.74 9.45
CA HIS A 362 6.99 -6.23 9.94
C HIS A 362 6.08 -6.37 8.73
N THR A 363 5.25 -7.41 8.65
CA THR A 363 4.21 -7.36 7.61
C THR A 363 3.10 -6.43 8.09
N ALA A 364 2.70 -5.50 7.25
CA ALA A 364 1.45 -4.77 7.41
C ALA A 364 0.26 -5.51 6.76
N VAL A 365 0.51 -6.66 6.14
CA VAL A 365 -0.45 -7.32 5.28
C VAL A 365 -1.29 -8.31 6.10
N VAL A 366 -2.59 -8.05 6.13
CA VAL A 366 -3.58 -8.82 6.92
C VAL A 366 -3.88 -10.20 6.30
N SER A 367 -3.43 -10.46 5.07
CA SER A 367 -3.66 -11.72 4.36
C SER A 367 -2.70 -11.94 3.18
N ASN A 368 -2.51 -13.20 2.74
CA ASN A 368 -1.76 -13.54 1.54
C ASN A 368 -2.33 -12.89 0.25
N SER A 369 -3.58 -12.43 0.32
CA SER A 369 -4.36 -11.74 -0.73
C SER A 369 -3.72 -10.49 -1.32
N PHE A 370 -2.57 -10.04 -0.83
CA PHE A 370 -1.92 -8.82 -1.31
C PHE A 370 -0.47 -9.07 -1.76
N ILE A 371 -0.03 -10.33 -1.71
CA ILE A 371 1.27 -10.75 -2.25
C ILE A 371 1.05 -10.93 -3.75
N MET A 372 1.73 -10.12 -4.57
CA MET A 372 1.64 -10.21 -6.03
C MET A 372 2.13 -11.59 -6.49
N ARG A 373 1.19 -12.50 -6.69
CA ARG A 373 1.40 -13.89 -7.08
C ARG A 373 0.16 -14.40 -7.80
N HIS A 374 0.37 -15.19 -8.84
CA HIS A 374 -0.70 -15.87 -9.57
C HIS A 374 -0.31 -17.33 -9.76
N GLY A 375 -0.94 -18.25 -9.02
CA GLY A 375 -0.54 -19.66 -9.02
C GLY A 375 0.90 -19.83 -8.52
N PHE A 376 1.82 -20.25 -9.40
CA PHE A 376 3.26 -20.37 -9.09
C PHE A 376 4.11 -19.23 -9.66
N TYR A 377 3.51 -18.28 -10.40
CA TYR A 377 4.25 -17.16 -10.98
C TYR A 377 4.51 -16.07 -9.93
N VAL A 378 5.76 -15.64 -9.84
CA VAL A 378 6.25 -14.68 -8.84
C VAL A 378 7.00 -13.52 -9.52
N PRO A 379 7.02 -12.31 -8.92
CA PRO A 379 7.55 -11.09 -9.55
C PRO A 379 9.01 -11.13 -9.95
N GLY A 380 9.89 -11.61 -9.07
CA GLY A 380 11.34 -11.40 -9.23
C GLY A 380 11.93 -12.06 -10.48
N MET A 381 11.26 -13.06 -11.05
CA MET A 381 11.73 -13.85 -12.21
C MET A 381 11.98 -13.03 -13.47
N SER A 382 11.30 -11.88 -13.64
CA SER A 382 11.49 -10.99 -14.80
C SER A 382 12.45 -9.82 -14.52
N ALA A 383 13.10 -9.76 -13.35
CA ALA A 383 14.02 -8.69 -13.02
C ALA A 383 15.26 -8.70 -13.92
N TRP A 384 15.57 -7.55 -14.51
CA TRP A 384 16.66 -7.39 -15.48
C TRP A 384 17.50 -6.13 -15.22
N GLU A 385 18.54 -5.88 -16.01
CA GLU A 385 19.55 -4.84 -15.71
C GLU A 385 18.98 -3.45 -15.42
N GLU A 386 18.03 -2.97 -16.24
CA GLU A 386 17.40 -1.66 -15.99
C GLU A 386 16.12 -1.75 -15.16
N PHE A 387 15.70 -2.95 -14.75
CA PHE A 387 14.62 -3.18 -13.78
C PHE A 387 15.09 -4.20 -12.72
N PRO A 388 16.08 -3.83 -11.89
CA PRO A 388 16.68 -4.75 -10.93
C PRO A 388 15.76 -5.02 -9.75
N LEU A 389 16.14 -6.01 -8.94
CA LEU A 389 15.41 -6.47 -7.76
C LEU A 389 15.17 -5.37 -6.72
N GLY A 390 16.07 -4.38 -6.61
CA GLY A 390 15.84 -3.24 -5.73
C GLY A 390 14.66 -2.38 -6.19
N ILE A 391 14.48 -2.18 -7.49
CA ILE A 391 13.33 -1.45 -8.06
C ILE A 391 12.06 -2.27 -7.88
N MET A 392 12.13 -3.58 -8.13
CA MET A 392 11.04 -4.53 -7.87
C MET A 392 10.54 -4.41 -6.41
N ALA A 393 11.46 -4.37 -5.44
CA ALA A 393 11.13 -4.18 -4.03
C ALA A 393 10.45 -2.82 -3.77
N GLN A 394 10.82 -1.75 -4.49
CA GLN A 394 10.19 -0.44 -4.33
C GLN A 394 8.79 -0.35 -4.97
N VAL A 395 8.58 -0.99 -6.13
CA VAL A 395 7.23 -1.10 -6.71
C VAL A 395 6.28 -1.76 -5.72
N ARG A 396 6.78 -2.79 -5.02
CA ARG A 396 6.04 -3.46 -3.95
C ARG A 396 5.82 -2.58 -2.71
N ASN A 397 6.85 -1.87 -2.23
CA ASN A 397 6.70 -0.92 -1.11
C ASN A 397 5.62 0.11 -1.38
N ARG A 398 5.64 0.72 -2.57
CA ARG A 398 4.65 1.72 -2.97
C ARG A 398 3.24 1.11 -3.02
N THR A 399 3.13 -0.11 -3.51
CA THR A 399 1.86 -0.85 -3.51
C THR A 399 1.37 -1.10 -2.08
N GLU A 400 2.19 -1.67 -1.19
CA GLU A 400 1.80 -1.97 0.19
C GLU A 400 1.40 -0.71 0.99
N ALA A 401 2.09 0.41 0.77
CA ALA A 401 1.75 1.70 1.35
C ALA A 401 0.37 2.23 0.94
N ARG A 402 -0.16 1.81 -0.23
CA ARG A 402 -1.53 2.09 -0.68
C ARG A 402 -2.55 1.09 -0.15
N ILE A 403 -2.14 -0.12 0.21
CA ILE A 403 -3.04 -1.18 0.68
C ILE A 403 -3.36 -1.04 2.16
N SER A 404 -2.33 -1.25 2.97
CA SER A 404 -2.50 -1.45 4.41
C SER A 404 -1.30 -0.99 5.20
N ALA A 405 -0.12 -0.80 4.62
CA ALA A 405 1.03 -0.32 5.37
C ALA A 405 0.93 1.19 5.62
N SER A 406 1.15 1.60 6.87
CA SER A 406 1.32 3.02 7.20
C SER A 406 2.59 3.58 6.58
N THR A 407 3.61 2.75 6.40
CA THR A 407 4.92 3.10 5.86
C THR A 407 5.55 1.89 5.12
N PRO A 408 6.38 2.11 4.08
CA PRO A 408 7.18 1.07 3.43
C PRO A 408 8.06 0.29 4.41
N LEU A 409 7.91 -1.04 4.42
CA LEU A 409 8.64 -1.93 5.34
C LEU A 409 9.24 -3.17 4.66
N TYR A 410 9.29 -3.16 3.32
CA TYR A 410 9.89 -4.20 2.50
C TYR A 410 11.28 -3.76 2.05
N PHE A 411 12.32 -4.43 2.55
CA PHE A 411 13.71 -4.00 2.35
C PHE A 411 14.59 -5.13 1.85
N MET A 412 15.77 -4.77 1.37
CA MET A 412 16.74 -5.65 0.75
C MET A 412 18.11 -5.54 1.43
N LEU A 413 18.69 -6.69 1.81
CA LEU A 413 20.11 -6.84 2.05
C LEU A 413 20.72 -7.24 0.72
N GLY A 414 21.69 -6.49 0.22
CA GLY A 414 22.31 -6.70 -1.08
C GLY A 414 22.40 -5.43 -1.90
N ASN A 415 23.06 -5.53 -3.05
CA ASN A 415 23.15 -4.43 -4.01
C ASN A 415 21.78 -4.26 -4.70
N PRO A 416 21.10 -3.10 -4.61
CA PRO A 416 19.76 -2.90 -5.18
C PRO A 416 19.75 -2.95 -6.71
N ARG A 417 20.93 -2.88 -7.36
CA ARG A 417 21.12 -3.05 -8.81
C ARG A 417 21.23 -4.52 -9.22
N ALA A 418 21.11 -5.46 -8.28
CA ALA A 418 21.08 -6.89 -8.57
C ALA A 418 19.92 -7.27 -9.50
N TYR A 419 20.20 -8.05 -10.53
CA TYR A 419 19.21 -8.53 -11.51
C TYR A 419 19.43 -10.01 -11.82
N LEU A 420 18.38 -10.69 -12.30
CA LEU A 420 18.49 -12.10 -12.71
C LEU A 420 18.97 -12.23 -14.17
N SER A 421 18.51 -11.34 -15.05
CA SER A 421 18.90 -11.30 -16.47
C SER A 421 19.56 -9.97 -16.83
N ALA A 422 20.60 -9.98 -17.68
CA ALA A 422 21.10 -8.73 -18.24
C ALA A 422 20.11 -8.17 -19.28
N ASP A 423 19.58 -9.05 -20.13
CA ASP A 423 18.67 -8.68 -21.20
C ASP A 423 17.24 -8.46 -20.69
N GLN A 424 16.57 -7.47 -21.26
CA GLN A 424 15.14 -7.22 -21.04
C GLN A 424 14.28 -8.41 -21.51
N PRO A 425 13.25 -8.83 -20.76
CA PRO A 425 12.43 -10.02 -21.08
C PRO A 425 11.33 -9.73 -22.12
N TYR A 426 11.49 -8.69 -22.94
CA TYR A 426 10.50 -8.30 -23.94
C TYR A 426 11.15 -7.52 -25.09
N THR A 427 10.42 -7.39 -26.20
CA THR A 427 10.79 -6.53 -27.34
C THR A 427 9.68 -5.54 -27.61
N ILE A 428 10.01 -4.24 -27.65
CA ILE A 428 9.08 -3.19 -28.07
C ILE A 428 9.04 -3.15 -29.60
N THR A 429 7.87 -3.36 -30.17
CA THR A 429 7.64 -3.41 -31.63
C THR A 429 7.13 -2.09 -32.18
N ALA A 430 6.46 -1.26 -31.37
CA ALA A 430 6.07 0.10 -31.71
C ALA A 430 5.92 0.97 -30.45
N ASP A 431 6.23 2.26 -30.58
CA ASP A 431 6.07 3.27 -29.52
C ASP A 431 5.63 4.60 -30.15
N GLU A 432 4.36 4.94 -29.96
CA GLU A 432 3.70 6.06 -30.64
C GLU A 432 3.19 7.08 -29.62
N ILE A 433 3.48 8.37 -29.85
CA ILE A 433 2.99 9.47 -29.02
C ILE A 433 2.02 10.32 -29.84
N LYS A 434 0.77 10.45 -29.37
CA LYS A 434 -0.27 11.27 -29.99
C LYS A 434 -1.19 11.87 -28.94
N ASN A 435 -1.39 13.19 -28.98
CA ASN A 435 -2.34 13.93 -28.13
C ASN A 435 -2.22 13.53 -26.64
N ASP A 436 -1.02 13.70 -26.06
CA ASP A 436 -0.72 13.39 -24.64
C ASP A 436 -0.94 11.93 -24.22
N THR A 437 -1.13 11.05 -25.21
CA THR A 437 -1.22 9.60 -25.04
C THR A 437 0.00 8.96 -25.69
N ARG A 438 0.67 8.06 -24.98
CA ARG A 438 1.71 7.19 -25.54
C ARG A 438 1.19 5.77 -25.59
N ARG A 439 1.39 5.10 -26.72
CA ARG A 439 0.96 3.73 -26.95
C ARG A 439 2.18 2.90 -27.30
N ILE A 440 2.42 1.86 -26.52
CA ILE A 440 3.57 0.98 -26.65
C ILE A 440 3.04 -0.42 -26.95
N HIS A 441 3.51 -0.99 -28.05
CA HIS A 441 3.29 -2.38 -28.41
C HIS A 441 4.57 -3.16 -28.18
N GLY A 442 4.44 -4.34 -27.58
CA GLY A 442 5.56 -5.22 -27.37
C GLY A 442 5.19 -6.68 -27.43
N THR A 443 6.23 -7.50 -27.47
CA THR A 443 6.16 -8.96 -27.48
C THR A 443 7.08 -9.54 -26.43
N THR A 444 6.74 -10.72 -25.92
CA THR A 444 7.54 -11.45 -24.93
C THR A 444 7.27 -12.95 -25.02
N ASP A 445 8.29 -13.75 -24.74
CA ASP A 445 8.21 -15.18 -24.49
C ASP A 445 8.14 -15.52 -22.99
N PHE A 446 8.19 -14.49 -22.14
CA PHE A 446 8.08 -14.63 -20.70
C PHE A 446 6.62 -14.80 -20.28
N HIS A 447 6.34 -15.87 -19.53
CA HIS A 447 5.03 -16.13 -18.93
C HIS A 447 5.07 -15.87 -17.42
N GLY A 448 4.22 -14.97 -16.93
CA GLY A 448 4.16 -14.58 -15.51
C GLY A 448 4.15 -13.07 -15.32
N TYR A 449 4.64 -12.59 -14.18
CA TYR A 449 4.75 -11.14 -13.92
C TYR A 449 5.89 -10.53 -14.71
N LEU A 450 5.56 -9.72 -15.72
CA LEU A 450 6.51 -9.06 -16.60
C LEU A 450 6.90 -7.68 -16.04
N ALA A 451 8.19 -7.47 -15.85
CA ALA A 451 8.76 -6.18 -15.45
C ALA A 451 9.13 -5.34 -16.68
N VAL A 452 8.39 -4.25 -16.90
CA VAL A 452 8.58 -3.34 -18.06
C VAL A 452 9.03 -1.97 -17.59
N LYS A 453 10.14 -1.49 -18.14
CA LYS A 453 10.58 -0.10 -18.00
C LYS A 453 10.11 0.70 -19.22
N VAL A 454 9.50 1.85 -18.96
CA VAL A 454 9.15 2.84 -19.97
C VAL A 454 9.99 4.10 -19.73
N ALA A 455 10.98 4.32 -20.60
CA ALA A 455 11.81 5.52 -20.57
C ALA A 455 10.96 6.79 -20.70
N ASP A 456 11.22 7.83 -19.92
CA ASP A 456 10.41 9.07 -19.85
C ASP A 456 8.92 8.83 -19.55
N GLY A 457 8.61 7.69 -18.93
CA GLY A 457 7.25 7.27 -18.61
C GLY A 457 6.67 7.97 -17.37
N ALA A 458 7.49 8.56 -16.51
CA ALA A 458 7.03 9.02 -15.20
C ALA A 458 5.94 10.12 -15.31
N ARG A 459 6.02 10.96 -16.35
CA ARG A 459 5.06 12.05 -16.64
C ARG A 459 3.61 11.60 -16.92
N TYR A 460 3.39 10.29 -17.09
CA TYR A 460 2.07 9.74 -17.37
C TYR A 460 1.39 9.29 -16.08
N ASN A 461 0.33 9.99 -15.67
CA ASN A 461 -0.38 9.68 -14.42
C ASN A 461 -1.39 8.54 -14.54
N PHE A 462 -1.61 8.01 -15.74
CA PHE A 462 -2.56 6.93 -15.96
C PHE A 462 -2.01 5.91 -16.94
N THR A 463 -2.07 4.64 -16.54
CA THR A 463 -1.54 3.51 -17.29
C THR A 463 -2.66 2.50 -17.51
N ARG A 464 -2.75 1.98 -18.74
CA ARG A 464 -3.63 0.87 -19.08
C ARG A 464 -2.83 -0.20 -19.81
N VAL A 465 -2.98 -1.44 -19.37
CA VAL A 465 -2.50 -2.62 -20.09
C VAL A 465 -3.71 -3.27 -20.75
N THR A 466 -3.76 -3.24 -22.08
CA THR A 466 -4.93 -3.69 -22.84
C THR A 466 -5.20 -5.17 -22.60
N GLY A 467 -6.47 -5.50 -22.33
CA GLY A 467 -6.89 -6.87 -22.02
C GLY A 467 -6.68 -7.28 -20.57
N LEU A 468 -5.97 -6.48 -19.77
CA LEU A 468 -5.71 -6.77 -18.36
C LEU A 468 -6.42 -5.76 -17.45
N THR A 469 -5.87 -4.55 -17.29
CA THR A 469 -6.37 -3.58 -16.30
C THR A 469 -5.89 -2.14 -16.59
N ALA A 470 -6.30 -1.19 -15.77
CA ALA A 470 -5.75 0.17 -15.76
C ALA A 470 -5.55 0.67 -14.32
N ALA A 471 -4.62 1.60 -14.13
CA ALA A 471 -4.30 2.20 -12.85
C ALA A 471 -3.85 3.66 -13.03
N GLY A 472 -4.26 4.51 -12.12
CA GLY A 472 -3.81 5.87 -11.93
C GLY A 472 -2.78 6.00 -10.82
N GLU A 473 -1.88 6.98 -10.96
CA GLU A 473 -0.90 7.32 -9.91
C GLU A 473 -1.58 7.87 -8.66
N SER A 474 -2.83 8.34 -8.76
CA SER A 474 -3.63 8.88 -7.65
C SER A 474 -4.74 7.94 -7.16
N ASP A 475 -4.71 6.66 -7.54
CA ASP A 475 -5.76 5.71 -7.14
C ASP A 475 -5.77 5.53 -5.62
N PHE A 476 -6.98 5.49 -5.05
CA PHE A 476 -7.15 5.37 -3.59
C PHE A 476 -6.68 4.01 -3.08
N PHE A 477 -6.82 2.99 -3.92
CA PHE A 477 -6.45 1.62 -3.62
C PHE A 477 -5.46 1.12 -4.68
N PHE A 478 -4.86 -0.02 -4.39
CA PHE A 478 -3.89 -0.65 -5.25
C PHE A 478 -4.56 -1.51 -6.33
N ASN A 479 -3.78 -1.82 -7.35
CA ASN A 479 -4.16 -2.76 -8.39
C ASN A 479 -3.16 -3.92 -8.41
N ASN A 480 -3.60 -5.12 -8.02
CA ASN A 480 -2.77 -6.32 -7.97
C ASN A 480 -2.33 -6.80 -9.35
N ASP A 481 -3.10 -6.46 -10.39
CA ASP A 481 -2.83 -6.88 -11.77
C ASP A 481 -1.88 -5.91 -12.49
N LEU A 482 -1.71 -4.69 -11.96
CA LEU A 482 -0.81 -3.67 -12.50
C LEU A 482 -0.25 -2.79 -11.39
N GLN A 483 1.05 -2.92 -11.12
CA GLN A 483 1.77 -2.05 -10.20
C GLN A 483 2.66 -1.07 -10.97
N THR A 484 2.73 0.17 -10.48
CA THR A 484 3.53 1.22 -11.11
C THR A 484 4.46 1.89 -10.10
N LEU A 485 5.63 2.29 -10.58
CA LEU A 485 6.55 3.19 -9.86
C LEU A 485 7.10 4.21 -10.85
N ASN A 486 7.02 5.48 -10.49
CA ASN A 486 7.76 6.54 -11.16
C ASN A 486 9.10 6.72 -10.44
N LEU A 487 10.21 6.73 -11.18
CA LEU A 487 11.52 6.96 -10.58
C LEU A 487 12.54 7.46 -11.62
N GLY A 488 13.11 8.63 -11.38
CA GLY A 488 14.18 9.21 -12.18
C GLY A 488 13.78 9.45 -13.64
N GLY A 489 12.56 9.97 -13.86
CA GLY A 489 11.96 10.24 -15.18
C GLY A 489 11.27 9.02 -15.83
N ASP A 490 11.60 7.81 -15.38
CA ASP A 490 11.11 6.56 -15.96
C ASP A 490 9.86 6.04 -15.23
N LYS A 491 9.02 5.26 -15.94
CA LYS A 491 7.94 4.49 -15.33
C LYS A 491 8.28 3.00 -15.36
N TYR A 492 8.20 2.37 -14.21
CA TYR A 492 8.39 0.95 -13.99
C TYR A 492 7.01 0.31 -13.79
N LEU A 493 6.72 -0.72 -14.57
CA LEU A 493 5.45 -1.41 -14.60
C LEU A 493 5.67 -2.89 -14.29
N ILE A 494 4.81 -3.47 -13.45
CA ILE A 494 4.72 -4.92 -13.30
C ILE A 494 3.28 -5.34 -13.51
N PHE A 495 3.08 -6.30 -14.39
CA PHE A 495 1.75 -6.86 -14.68
C PHE A 495 1.85 -8.32 -15.10
N PHE A 496 0.77 -9.08 -14.92
CA PHE A 496 0.72 -10.47 -15.33
C PHE A 496 0.56 -10.60 -16.85
N GLN A 497 1.42 -11.38 -17.47
CA GLN A 497 1.45 -11.63 -18.92
C GLN A 497 1.38 -13.12 -19.18
N ASP A 498 0.33 -13.54 -19.90
CA ASP A 498 0.12 -14.93 -20.32
C ASP A 498 0.28 -15.12 -21.84
N GLY A 499 0.13 -14.04 -22.63
CA GLY A 499 0.23 -14.07 -24.08
C GLY A 499 1.58 -13.62 -24.63
N GLU A 500 1.77 -13.75 -25.93
CA GLU A 500 3.00 -13.30 -26.61
C GLU A 500 3.06 -11.79 -26.85
N ASN A 501 1.91 -11.11 -26.85
CA ASN A 501 1.81 -9.69 -27.20
C ASN A 501 1.22 -8.90 -26.04
N PHE A 502 1.69 -7.66 -25.85
CA PHE A 502 1.10 -6.71 -24.92
C PHE A 502 0.99 -5.31 -25.54
N GLU A 503 0.05 -4.54 -25.02
CA GLU A 503 -0.12 -3.12 -25.35
C GLU A 503 -0.26 -2.32 -24.07
N ILE A 504 0.59 -1.30 -23.91
CA ILE A 504 0.56 -0.34 -22.81
C ILE A 504 0.13 1.02 -23.36
N ILE A 505 -0.89 1.60 -22.76
CA ILE A 505 -1.40 2.93 -23.08
C ILE A 505 -1.17 3.83 -21.87
N LEU A 506 -0.41 4.89 -22.06
CA LEU A 506 -0.06 5.88 -21.04
C LEU A 506 -0.74 7.21 -21.36
N GLN A 507 -1.37 7.83 -20.37
CA GLN A 507 -2.01 9.14 -20.48
C GLN A 507 -1.45 10.09 -19.42
N GLN A 508 -1.14 11.33 -19.81
CA GLN A 508 -0.57 12.33 -18.89
C GLN A 508 -1.50 12.64 -17.70
N LYS A 509 -2.81 12.59 -17.93
CA LYS A 509 -3.83 12.89 -16.92
C LYS A 509 -4.73 11.70 -16.69
N THR A 510 -4.95 11.37 -15.43
CA THR A 510 -5.99 10.44 -15.00
C THR A 510 -7.36 10.99 -15.38
N PRO A 511 -8.24 10.19 -16.02
CA PRO A 511 -9.61 10.62 -16.29
C PRO A 511 -10.31 11.04 -15.00
N TRP A 512 -11.01 12.17 -15.00
CA TRP A 512 -11.58 12.77 -13.77
C TRP A 512 -12.55 11.85 -13.01
N TYR A 513 -13.24 10.94 -13.71
CA TYR A 513 -14.18 10.00 -13.12
C TYR A 513 -13.50 8.75 -12.55
N TRP A 514 -12.24 8.50 -12.94
CA TRP A 514 -11.54 7.25 -12.64
C TRP A 514 -11.38 7.02 -11.14
N PRO A 515 -10.80 7.93 -10.32
CA PRO A 515 -10.58 7.64 -8.90
C PRO A 515 -11.89 7.35 -8.13
N ILE A 516 -13.00 7.96 -8.55
CA ILE A 516 -14.32 7.76 -7.92
C ILE A 516 -14.89 6.40 -8.33
N TRP A 517 -14.86 6.09 -9.62
CA TRP A 517 -15.42 4.86 -10.15
C TRP A 517 -14.61 3.64 -9.72
N ASP A 518 -13.29 3.71 -9.89
CA ASP A 518 -12.34 2.68 -9.52
C ASP A 518 -12.39 2.40 -8.03
N GLY A 519 -12.32 3.44 -7.19
CA GLY A 519 -12.45 3.29 -5.74
C GLY A 519 -13.79 2.68 -5.27
N LEU A 520 -14.87 2.93 -6.00
CA LEU A 520 -16.17 2.30 -5.72
C LEU A 520 -16.18 0.83 -6.14
N VAL A 521 -15.65 0.51 -7.33
CA VAL A 521 -15.53 -0.87 -7.83
C VAL A 521 -14.63 -1.68 -6.90
N ASP A 522 -13.47 -1.15 -6.52
CA ASP A 522 -12.53 -1.74 -5.58
C ASP A 522 -13.16 -2.03 -4.22
N ALA A 523 -13.95 -1.09 -3.68
CA ALA A 523 -14.69 -1.32 -2.44
C ALA A 523 -15.68 -2.47 -2.57
N LEU A 524 -16.42 -2.55 -3.68
CA LEU A 524 -17.39 -3.61 -3.91
C LEU A 524 -16.72 -4.96 -4.21
N ASP A 525 -15.67 -4.99 -5.03
CA ASP A 525 -14.88 -6.18 -5.30
C ASP A 525 -14.27 -6.71 -4.01
N TYR A 526 -13.66 -5.85 -3.20
CA TYR A 526 -13.09 -6.26 -1.92
C TYR A 526 -14.15 -6.86 -1.00
N ASN A 527 -15.31 -6.20 -0.83
CA ASN A 527 -16.28 -6.62 0.18
C ASN A 527 -17.22 -7.73 -0.29
N TRP A 528 -17.67 -7.69 -1.55
CA TRP A 528 -18.66 -8.63 -2.08
C TRP A 528 -18.02 -9.82 -2.80
N VAL A 529 -16.86 -9.61 -3.44
CA VAL A 529 -16.19 -10.66 -4.23
C VAL A 529 -15.11 -11.34 -3.42
N THR A 530 -14.20 -10.62 -2.74
CA THR A 530 -13.06 -11.26 -2.07
C THR A 530 -13.38 -11.64 -0.63
N MET A 531 -14.08 -10.76 0.11
CA MET A 531 -14.45 -11.03 1.50
C MET A 531 -15.65 -11.98 1.60
N ASN A 532 -15.36 -13.25 1.94
CA ASN A 532 -16.32 -14.34 2.09
C ASN A 532 -17.21 -14.23 3.37
N THR A 533 -17.92 -13.12 3.56
CA THR A 533 -18.72 -12.92 4.78
C THR A 533 -20.06 -13.67 4.76
N VAL A 534 -20.66 -13.81 3.58
CA VAL A 534 -21.94 -14.52 3.37
C VAL A 534 -21.81 -15.80 2.55
N TYR A 535 -20.70 -16.03 1.86
CA TYR A 535 -20.49 -17.24 1.04
C TYR A 535 -19.93 -18.43 1.83
N SER A 536 -20.17 -18.43 3.15
CA SER A 536 -19.71 -19.44 4.10
C SER A 536 -20.88 -20.01 4.92
N PRO A 537 -20.70 -21.12 5.67
CA PRO A 537 -21.74 -21.67 6.55
C PRO A 537 -22.28 -20.67 7.58
N PHE A 538 -21.55 -19.58 7.86
CA PHE A 538 -22.00 -18.50 8.73
C PHE A 538 -23.31 -17.84 8.23
N SER A 539 -23.57 -17.87 6.92
CA SER A 539 -24.83 -17.36 6.33
C SER A 539 -26.09 -18.02 6.89
N LEU A 540 -25.99 -19.26 7.36
CA LEU A 540 -27.11 -19.99 7.97
C LEU A 540 -27.62 -19.31 9.25
N VAL A 541 -26.79 -18.51 9.91
CA VAL A 541 -27.21 -17.68 11.06
C VAL A 541 -28.30 -16.69 10.63
N PHE A 542 -28.14 -16.04 9.48
CA PHE A 542 -29.14 -15.07 8.99
C PHE A 542 -30.45 -15.75 8.59
N ALA A 543 -30.37 -16.94 7.99
CA ALA A 543 -31.53 -17.77 7.70
C ALA A 543 -32.27 -18.18 8.98
N ALA A 544 -31.54 -18.63 10.00
CA ALA A 544 -32.11 -18.98 11.30
C ALA A 544 -32.79 -17.78 11.98
N VAL A 545 -32.18 -16.59 11.92
CA VAL A 545 -32.76 -15.34 12.44
C VAL A 545 -34.08 -15.01 11.73
N LEU A 546 -34.14 -15.13 10.40
CA LEU A 546 -35.38 -14.91 9.65
C LEU A 546 -36.46 -15.94 10.07
N ILE A 547 -36.13 -17.23 10.12
CA ILE A 547 -37.07 -18.28 10.51
C ILE A 547 -37.61 -18.01 11.92
N PHE A 548 -36.75 -17.68 12.87
CA PHE A 548 -37.13 -17.33 14.23
C PHE A 548 -38.06 -16.11 14.27
N LEU A 549 -37.73 -15.05 13.53
CA LEU A 549 -38.56 -13.85 13.43
C LEU A 549 -39.97 -14.19 12.91
N LEU A 550 -40.07 -15.02 11.87
CA LEU A 550 -41.34 -15.45 11.29
C LEU A 550 -42.13 -16.37 12.24
N ALA A 551 -41.45 -17.27 12.96
CA ALA A 551 -42.08 -18.13 13.96
C ALA A 551 -42.66 -17.31 15.13
N VAL A 552 -41.94 -16.29 15.61
CA VAL A 552 -42.43 -15.37 16.65
C VAL A 552 -43.65 -14.59 16.16
N LYS A 553 -43.62 -14.09 14.92
CA LYS A 553 -44.73 -13.32 14.33
C LYS A 553 -45.97 -14.16 14.04
N THR A 554 -45.81 -15.44 13.73
CA THR A 554 -46.94 -16.36 13.50
C THR A 554 -47.51 -16.94 14.79
N ARG A 555 -46.69 -17.20 15.82
CA ARG A 555 -47.13 -17.78 17.10
C ARG A 555 -47.69 -16.79 18.11
N ARG A 556 -47.14 -15.57 18.21
CA ARG A 556 -47.77 -14.55 19.06
C ARG A 556 -49.09 -14.17 18.40
N LYS A 557 -50.22 -14.65 18.94
CA LYS A 557 -51.61 -14.27 18.55
C LYS A 557 -51.58 -12.82 18.08
N ASN A 558 -51.61 -12.64 16.76
CA ASN A 558 -51.11 -11.43 16.16
C ASN A 558 -52.04 -10.28 16.55
N GLN A 559 -51.65 -9.47 17.53
CA GLN A 559 -52.43 -8.29 17.96
C GLN A 559 -52.67 -7.32 16.79
N SER A 560 -51.92 -7.46 15.68
CA SER A 560 -52.05 -6.66 14.46
C SER A 560 -52.81 -7.33 13.30
N GLY A 561 -53.19 -8.61 13.41
CA GLY A 561 -53.91 -9.34 12.34
C GLY A 561 -53.13 -9.61 11.05
N LYS A 562 -51.85 -9.22 10.97
CA LYS A 562 -51.02 -9.40 9.76
C LYS A 562 -50.72 -10.87 9.44
N THR A 563 -50.64 -11.18 8.16
CA THR A 563 -50.26 -12.51 7.62
C THR A 563 -48.90 -12.42 6.91
N LEU A 564 -48.33 -13.57 6.52
CA LEU A 564 -47.10 -13.57 5.72
C LEU A 564 -47.26 -12.83 4.37
N LYS A 565 -48.49 -12.75 3.84
CA LYS A 565 -48.79 -12.02 2.60
C LYS A 565 -48.52 -10.51 2.73
N ASP A 566 -48.61 -9.97 3.94
CA ASP A 566 -48.36 -8.56 4.21
C ASP A 566 -46.87 -8.18 4.13
N TYR A 567 -45.98 -9.19 4.09
CA TYR A 567 -44.53 -9.00 3.97
C TYR A 567 -43.99 -9.41 2.59
N ARG A 568 -44.84 -9.73 1.61
CA ARG A 568 -44.40 -10.21 0.29
C ARG A 568 -43.44 -9.23 -0.40
N ALA A 569 -43.66 -7.92 -0.26
CA ALA A 569 -42.75 -6.93 -0.85
C ALA A 569 -41.38 -6.94 -0.15
N CYS A 570 -41.33 -7.18 1.17
CA CYS A 570 -40.07 -7.29 1.91
C CYS A 570 -39.26 -8.51 1.47
N PHE A 571 -39.92 -9.66 1.29
CA PHE A 571 -39.27 -10.87 0.77
C PHE A 571 -38.79 -10.68 -0.67
N ALA A 572 -39.62 -10.12 -1.54
CA ALA A 572 -39.25 -9.86 -2.93
C ALA A 572 -38.05 -8.90 -3.02
N ALA A 573 -38.02 -7.85 -2.19
CA ALA A 573 -36.90 -6.94 -2.09
C ALA A 573 -35.62 -7.62 -1.57
N GLY A 574 -35.73 -8.47 -0.55
CA GLY A 574 -34.59 -9.25 -0.05
C GLY A 574 -34.02 -10.21 -1.10
N VAL A 575 -34.88 -10.91 -1.84
CA VAL A 575 -34.48 -11.77 -2.97
C VAL A 575 -33.81 -10.94 -4.07
N LEU A 576 -34.38 -9.79 -4.44
CA LEU A 576 -33.80 -8.93 -5.47
C LEU A 576 -32.40 -8.44 -5.08
N LEU A 577 -32.19 -8.02 -3.83
CA LEU A 577 -30.87 -7.62 -3.33
C LEU A 577 -29.87 -8.77 -3.38
N ALA A 578 -30.29 -10.00 -3.01
CA ALA A 578 -29.44 -11.17 -3.13
C ALA A 578 -29.09 -11.52 -4.59
N ILE A 579 -30.04 -11.36 -5.53
CA ILE A 579 -29.77 -11.50 -6.96
C ILE A 579 -28.72 -10.48 -7.41
N VAL A 580 -28.84 -9.21 -6.99
CA VAL A 580 -27.88 -8.16 -7.34
C VAL A 580 -26.48 -8.50 -6.83
N HIS A 581 -26.35 -8.91 -5.57
CA HIS A 581 -25.06 -9.32 -4.99
C HIS A 581 -24.44 -10.51 -5.74
N VAL A 582 -25.19 -11.60 -5.94
CA VAL A 582 -24.67 -12.79 -6.63
C VAL A 582 -24.36 -12.50 -8.10
N ALA A 583 -25.20 -11.71 -8.79
CA ALA A 583 -24.94 -11.31 -10.17
C ALA A 583 -23.67 -10.46 -10.27
N TYR A 584 -23.43 -9.57 -9.31
CA TYR A 584 -22.20 -8.79 -9.25
C TYR A 584 -20.98 -9.71 -9.05
N VAL A 585 -21.03 -10.63 -8.11
CA VAL A 585 -19.94 -11.60 -7.87
C VAL A 585 -19.66 -12.45 -9.10
N LEU A 586 -20.68 -12.95 -9.79
CA LEU A 586 -20.50 -13.71 -11.02
C LEU A 586 -19.91 -12.85 -12.17
N LEU A 587 -20.30 -11.58 -12.25
CA LEU A 587 -19.77 -10.65 -13.26
C LEU A 587 -18.30 -10.29 -13.01
N ARG A 588 -17.90 -10.23 -11.74
CA ARG A 588 -16.57 -9.79 -11.30
C ARG A 588 -15.62 -10.93 -10.94
N SER A 589 -16.09 -12.17 -10.88
CA SER A 589 -15.24 -13.35 -10.61
C SER A 589 -14.11 -13.42 -11.65
N GLY A 590 -12.86 -13.45 -11.16
CA GLY A 590 -11.65 -13.43 -11.98
C GLY A 590 -11.33 -12.10 -12.66
N ARG A 591 -11.98 -10.99 -12.28
CA ARG A 591 -11.79 -9.65 -12.90
C ARG A 591 -11.60 -8.52 -11.88
N TYR A 592 -11.27 -8.84 -10.63
CA TYR A 592 -11.04 -7.87 -9.56
C TYR A 592 -9.54 -7.62 -9.38
N THR A 593 -9.20 -6.40 -8.97
CA THR A 593 -7.82 -5.90 -8.87
C THR A 593 -7.33 -5.79 -7.42
N VAL A 594 -8.24 -5.79 -6.44
CA VAL A 594 -7.93 -5.53 -5.02
C VAL A 594 -7.48 -6.77 -4.23
N SER A 595 -7.14 -7.87 -4.91
CA SER A 595 -6.69 -9.11 -4.26
C SER A 595 -5.91 -10.01 -5.23
N ALA A 596 -4.88 -10.67 -4.73
CA ALA A 596 -4.11 -11.74 -5.37
C ALA A 596 -4.72 -13.14 -5.17
N ASP A 597 -5.60 -13.32 -4.19
CA ASP A 597 -6.27 -14.60 -3.98
C ASP A 597 -7.17 -14.93 -5.17
N ALA A 598 -7.12 -16.17 -5.66
CA ALA A 598 -8.05 -16.64 -6.67
C ALA A 598 -9.39 -17.01 -5.99
N VAL A 599 -10.42 -16.21 -6.24
CA VAL A 599 -11.73 -16.41 -5.64
C VAL A 599 -12.61 -17.18 -6.61
N GLY A 600 -12.68 -18.49 -6.36
CA GLY A 600 -13.61 -19.41 -7.02
C GLY A 600 -14.71 -19.83 -6.06
N TYR A 601 -15.94 -19.33 -6.25
CA TYR A 601 -17.08 -19.78 -5.47
C TYR A 601 -17.73 -21.02 -6.10
N THR A 602 -17.85 -22.09 -5.32
CA THR A 602 -18.68 -23.24 -5.67
C THR A 602 -20.16 -22.85 -5.73
N LEU A 603 -20.97 -23.64 -6.46
CA LEU A 603 -22.42 -23.44 -6.49
C LEU A 603 -23.03 -23.42 -5.08
N VAL A 604 -22.53 -24.27 -4.17
CA VAL A 604 -23.01 -24.30 -2.77
C VAL A 604 -22.71 -22.98 -2.06
N GLN A 605 -21.51 -22.44 -2.21
CA GLN A 605 -21.14 -21.16 -1.60
C GLN A 605 -21.99 -20.01 -2.17
N LEU A 606 -22.23 -19.97 -3.48
CA LEU A 606 -23.12 -18.98 -4.10
C LEU A 606 -24.55 -19.08 -3.57
N LEU A 607 -25.08 -20.30 -3.40
CA LEU A 607 -26.41 -20.52 -2.81
C LEU A 607 -26.46 -20.09 -1.34
N LEU A 608 -25.39 -20.32 -0.57
CA LEU A 608 -25.25 -19.84 0.81
C LEU A 608 -25.23 -18.30 0.87
N GLY A 609 -24.43 -17.66 0.01
CA GLY A 609 -24.39 -16.19 -0.11
C GLY A 609 -25.75 -15.61 -0.46
N PHE A 610 -26.42 -16.20 -1.46
CA PHE A 610 -27.78 -15.83 -1.83
C PHE A 610 -28.76 -15.95 -0.65
N ALA A 611 -28.79 -17.12 0.01
CA ALA A 611 -29.70 -17.37 1.12
C ALA A 611 -29.42 -16.46 2.32
N GLY A 612 -28.15 -16.21 2.63
CA GLY A 612 -27.70 -15.32 3.69
C GLY A 612 -28.15 -13.88 3.45
N THR A 613 -27.81 -13.31 2.29
CA THR A 613 -28.19 -11.94 1.91
C THR A 613 -29.71 -11.78 1.86
N ALA A 614 -30.42 -12.70 1.20
CA ALA A 614 -31.88 -12.64 1.11
C ALA A 614 -32.53 -12.70 2.50
N SER A 615 -32.01 -13.55 3.39
CA SER A 615 -32.56 -13.71 4.74
C SER A 615 -32.32 -12.48 5.61
N ALA A 616 -31.10 -11.94 5.61
CA ALA A 616 -30.76 -10.73 6.37
C ALA A 616 -31.61 -9.54 5.90
N ALA A 617 -31.62 -9.28 4.59
CA ALA A 617 -32.38 -8.18 3.99
C ALA A 617 -33.88 -8.31 4.27
N ALA A 618 -34.47 -9.48 4.06
CA ALA A 618 -35.89 -9.70 4.33
C ALA A 618 -36.22 -9.54 5.82
N ALA A 619 -35.41 -10.10 6.73
CA ALA A 619 -35.64 -9.97 8.18
C ALA A 619 -35.62 -8.49 8.61
N GLY A 620 -34.62 -7.74 8.15
CA GLY A 620 -34.48 -6.33 8.46
C GLY A 620 -35.60 -5.46 7.90
N LEU A 621 -36.00 -5.69 6.64
CA LEU A 621 -37.12 -4.98 6.02
C LEU A 621 -38.45 -5.28 6.70
N VAL A 622 -38.69 -6.53 7.13
CA VAL A 622 -39.87 -6.92 7.90
C VAL A 622 -39.95 -6.20 9.24
N LEU A 623 -38.81 -6.01 9.92
CA LEU A 623 -38.72 -5.25 11.18
C LEU A 623 -38.92 -3.76 10.95
N ALA A 624 -38.29 -3.20 9.91
CA ALA A 624 -38.42 -1.80 9.53
C ALA A 624 -39.87 -1.45 9.13
N HIS A 625 -40.51 -2.34 8.38
CA HIS A 625 -41.91 -2.22 8.00
C HIS A 625 -42.83 -2.23 9.22
N ASP A 626 -42.58 -3.01 10.26
CA ASP A 626 -43.45 -3.01 11.44
C ASP A 626 -43.17 -1.92 12.47
N ALA A 627 -41.98 -1.30 12.41
CA ALA A 627 -41.60 -0.30 13.39
C ALA A 627 -42.51 0.94 13.36
N ARG A 628 -43.07 1.31 14.53
CA ARG A 628 -43.85 2.54 14.73
C ARG A 628 -42.96 3.76 14.99
N LYS A 629 -41.79 3.54 15.60
CA LYS A 629 -40.82 4.58 15.95
C LYS A 629 -39.65 4.57 14.97
N THR A 630 -39.08 5.74 14.70
CA THR A 630 -37.89 5.90 13.84
C THR A 630 -36.73 5.00 14.29
N ILE A 631 -36.50 4.87 15.59
CA ILE A 631 -35.40 4.03 16.11
C ILE A 631 -35.59 2.54 15.80
N GLY A 632 -36.82 2.02 15.89
CA GLY A 632 -37.10 0.63 15.52
C GLY A 632 -36.93 0.40 14.02
N ARG A 633 -37.19 1.42 13.21
CA ARG A 633 -36.97 1.36 11.77
C ARG A 633 -35.49 1.35 11.44
N LEU A 634 -34.69 2.20 12.09
CA LEU A 634 -33.23 2.19 11.95
C LEU A 634 -32.65 0.82 12.32
N ILE A 635 -33.08 0.22 13.43
CA ILE A 635 -32.66 -1.14 13.83
C ILE A 635 -32.98 -2.17 12.73
N GLY A 636 -34.20 -2.14 12.18
CA GLY A 636 -34.58 -3.03 11.07
C GLY A 636 -33.69 -2.84 9.83
N LEU A 637 -33.43 -1.60 9.43
CA LEU A 637 -32.55 -1.31 8.30
C LEU A 637 -31.11 -1.74 8.57
N THR A 638 -30.59 -1.57 9.79
CA THR A 638 -29.26 -2.08 10.19
C THR A 638 -29.21 -3.61 10.12
N ILE A 639 -30.26 -4.32 10.52
CA ILE A 639 -30.33 -5.79 10.41
C ILE A 639 -30.27 -6.23 8.94
N ALA A 640 -30.91 -5.47 8.03
CA ALA A 640 -30.90 -5.80 6.60
C ALA A 640 -29.51 -5.73 5.96
N ILE A 641 -28.59 -4.95 6.54
CA ILE A 641 -27.19 -4.81 6.10
C ILE A 641 -26.21 -5.36 7.15
N LEU A 642 -26.68 -6.21 8.07
CA LEU A 642 -25.88 -6.68 9.20
C LEU A 642 -24.57 -7.37 8.79
N PRO A 643 -24.51 -8.21 7.74
CA PRO A 643 -23.24 -8.79 7.30
C PRO A 643 -22.17 -7.75 7.02
N GLN A 644 -22.53 -6.68 6.28
CA GLN A 644 -21.60 -5.61 5.91
C GLN A 644 -21.25 -4.70 7.10
N VAL A 645 -22.20 -4.47 8.02
CA VAL A 645 -21.93 -3.75 9.27
C VAL A 645 -20.92 -4.52 10.14
N LEU A 646 -21.08 -5.84 10.25
CA LEU A 646 -20.16 -6.69 11.00
C LEU A 646 -18.77 -6.72 10.36
N LEU A 647 -18.69 -6.77 9.02
CA LEU A 647 -17.42 -6.70 8.30
C LEU A 647 -16.70 -5.37 8.54
N ALA A 648 -17.39 -4.25 8.35
CA ALA A 648 -16.83 -2.92 8.57
C ALA A 648 -16.40 -2.72 10.04
N ALA A 649 -17.21 -3.18 10.99
CA ALA A 649 -16.88 -3.14 12.41
C ALA A 649 -15.69 -4.03 12.75
N PHE A 650 -15.62 -5.25 12.18
CA PHE A 650 -14.51 -6.16 12.37
C PHE A 650 -13.21 -5.58 11.83
N LYS A 651 -13.19 -5.03 10.60
CA LYS A 651 -12.00 -4.41 10.01
C LYS A 651 -11.55 -3.17 10.80
N THR A 652 -12.50 -2.34 11.21
CA THR A 652 -12.22 -1.19 12.08
C THR A 652 -11.60 -1.62 13.39
N PHE A 653 -12.19 -2.63 14.04
CA PHE A 653 -11.69 -3.17 15.30
C PHE A 653 -10.31 -3.81 15.12
N SER A 654 -10.10 -4.64 14.09
CA SER A 654 -8.85 -5.35 13.88
C SER A 654 -7.70 -4.39 13.62
N VAL A 655 -7.90 -3.36 12.80
CA VAL A 655 -6.86 -2.35 12.52
C VAL A 655 -6.54 -1.56 13.78
N ILE A 656 -7.55 -1.00 14.46
CA ILE A 656 -7.34 -0.17 15.65
C ILE A 656 -6.68 -0.97 16.78
N VAL A 657 -7.13 -2.19 17.04
CA VAL A 657 -6.56 -3.03 18.10
C VAL A 657 -5.14 -3.47 17.76
N THR A 658 -4.89 -3.88 16.50
CA THR A 658 -3.53 -4.23 16.07
C THR A 658 -2.59 -3.04 16.21
N ASP A 659 -2.98 -1.86 15.75
CA ASP A 659 -2.14 -0.66 15.88
C ASP A 659 -1.93 -0.27 17.35
N LEU A 660 -2.96 -0.30 18.19
CA LEU A 660 -2.81 -0.04 19.63
C LEU A 660 -1.89 -1.06 20.31
N MET A 661 -2.01 -2.34 19.95
CA MET A 661 -1.12 -3.38 20.46
C MET A 661 0.31 -3.18 19.95
N PHE A 662 0.48 -2.80 18.69
CA PHE A 662 1.79 -2.53 18.10
C PHE A 662 2.46 -1.33 18.79
N LEU A 663 1.74 -0.21 18.92
CA LEU A 663 2.18 1.02 19.59
C LEU A 663 2.57 0.82 21.05
N THR A 664 1.94 -0.13 21.74
CA THR A 664 2.20 -0.41 23.16
C THR A 664 3.32 -1.41 23.39
N ARG A 665 3.67 -2.22 22.37
CA ARG A 665 4.66 -3.31 22.50
C ARG A 665 5.98 -3.04 21.79
N ASN A 666 6.01 -2.17 20.78
CA ASN A 666 7.22 -1.89 20.01
C ASN A 666 7.86 -0.57 20.42
N SER A 667 9.15 -0.43 20.13
CA SER A 667 9.92 0.79 20.40
C SER A 667 9.46 1.95 19.53
N VAL A 668 9.04 1.65 18.30
CA VAL A 668 8.51 2.63 17.35
C VAL A 668 7.04 2.93 17.68
N ARG A 669 6.76 4.18 18.10
CA ARG A 669 5.41 4.64 18.43
C ARG A 669 4.67 5.17 17.20
N GLN A 670 4.57 4.34 16.17
CA GLN A 670 3.80 4.63 14.96
C GLN A 670 2.83 3.47 14.63
N PRO A 671 1.65 3.76 14.04
CA PRO A 671 0.71 2.71 13.64
C PRO A 671 1.32 1.86 12.54
N LEU A 672 1.11 0.54 12.56
CA LEU A 672 1.62 -0.35 11.51
C LEU A 672 0.73 -0.33 10.28
N TRP A 673 -0.58 -0.21 10.49
CA TRP A 673 -1.56 -0.24 9.44
C TRP A 673 -2.11 1.15 9.11
N ASN A 674 -2.45 1.36 7.85
CA ASN A 674 -3.24 2.51 7.40
C ASN A 674 -4.74 2.19 7.44
N PHE A 675 -5.57 3.20 7.20
CA PHE A 675 -7.03 3.09 7.29
C PHE A 675 -7.70 2.72 5.95
N ASN A 676 -6.96 2.41 4.89
CA ASN A 676 -7.53 2.21 3.54
C ASN A 676 -8.46 1.00 3.48
N VAL A 677 -8.10 -0.10 4.15
CA VAL A 677 -8.98 -1.29 4.26
C VAL A 677 -10.28 -0.98 5.01
N ILE A 678 -10.27 -0.03 5.94
CA ILE A 678 -11.49 0.44 6.61
C ILE A 678 -12.33 1.26 5.62
N TRP A 679 -11.70 2.12 4.82
CA TRP A 679 -12.41 2.89 3.80
C TRP A 679 -13.08 2.00 2.74
N LEU A 680 -12.43 0.93 2.29
CA LEU A 680 -13.04 -0.08 1.42
C LEU A 680 -14.34 -0.62 2.04
N ALA A 681 -14.28 -1.03 3.32
CA ALA A 681 -15.44 -1.59 4.01
C ALA A 681 -16.57 -0.58 4.24
N LEU A 682 -16.22 0.68 4.56
CA LEU A 682 -17.18 1.76 4.77
C LEU A 682 -17.84 2.22 3.46
N ALA A 683 -17.10 2.27 2.36
CA ALA A 683 -17.65 2.60 1.04
C ALA A 683 -18.66 1.55 0.59
N ALA A 684 -18.33 0.26 0.69
CA ALA A 684 -19.28 -0.82 0.41
C ALA A 684 -20.50 -0.80 1.35
N LEU A 685 -20.29 -0.51 2.64
CA LEU A 685 -21.39 -0.33 3.60
C LEU A 685 -22.33 0.80 3.19
N LEU A 686 -21.80 1.93 2.70
CA LEU A 686 -22.63 3.04 2.22
C LEU A 686 -23.50 2.61 1.03
N VAL A 687 -22.96 1.82 0.10
CA VAL A 687 -23.73 1.26 -1.03
C VAL A 687 -24.87 0.38 -0.52
N ASP A 688 -24.59 -0.54 0.41
CA ASP A 688 -25.62 -1.42 0.98
C ASP A 688 -26.70 -0.63 1.75
N VAL A 689 -26.31 0.42 2.48
CA VAL A 689 -27.26 1.35 3.13
C VAL A 689 -28.19 1.98 2.10
N LEU A 690 -27.65 2.46 0.97
CA LEU A 690 -28.44 3.09 -0.09
C LEU A 690 -29.38 2.10 -0.76
N LEU A 691 -28.91 0.89 -1.09
CA LEU A 691 -29.70 -0.18 -1.69
C LEU A 691 -30.87 -0.60 -0.78
N VAL A 692 -30.59 -0.82 0.51
CA VAL A 692 -31.63 -1.19 1.48
C VAL A 692 -32.59 -0.03 1.75
N ALA A 693 -32.12 1.22 1.79
CA ALA A 693 -32.99 2.38 1.92
C ALA A 693 -33.92 2.56 0.71
N ALA A 694 -33.43 2.30 -0.50
CA ALA A 694 -34.24 2.28 -1.71
C ALA A 694 -35.28 1.15 -1.67
N ALA A 695 -34.87 -0.06 -1.27
CA ALA A 695 -35.77 -1.20 -1.07
C ALA A 695 -36.88 -0.90 -0.03
N ASP A 696 -36.54 -0.30 1.11
CA ASP A 696 -37.52 0.11 2.13
C ASP A 696 -38.50 1.18 1.63
N ARG A 697 -38.06 2.11 0.76
CA ARG A 697 -38.96 3.07 0.12
C ARG A 697 -39.91 2.37 -0.85
N LEU A 698 -39.39 1.47 -1.68
CA LEU A 698 -40.16 0.72 -2.66
C LEU A 698 -41.19 -0.20 -2.01
N THR A 699 -40.81 -0.93 -0.96
CA THR A 699 -41.73 -1.82 -0.22
C THR A 699 -42.90 -1.05 0.38
N ARG A 700 -42.67 0.17 0.90
CA ARG A 700 -43.74 1.04 1.42
C ARG A 700 -44.61 1.67 0.35
N PHE A 701 -44.07 1.89 -0.84
CA PHE A 701 -44.85 2.34 -1.98
C PHE A 701 -45.81 1.24 -2.47
N ILE A 702 -45.32 0.00 -2.55
CA ILE A 702 -46.11 -1.17 -3.00
C ILE A 702 -47.09 -1.63 -1.91
N GLN A 703 -46.71 -1.56 -0.64
CA GLN A 703 -47.51 -1.96 0.52
C GLN A 703 -47.51 -0.83 1.56
N PRO A 704 -48.31 0.23 1.34
CA PRO A 704 -48.43 1.32 2.32
C PRO A 704 -48.99 0.79 3.64
N LYS A 705 -48.55 1.38 4.76
CA LYS A 705 -49.11 1.07 6.08
C LYS A 705 -50.57 1.52 6.10
N GLY A 706 -51.48 0.57 6.33
CA GLY A 706 -52.85 0.83 6.73
C GLY A 706 -52.96 1.41 8.13
#